data_AF-A0A973PHX7-F1
#
_entry.id   AF-A0A973PHX7-F1
#
_cell.length_a   1.000
_cell.length_b   1.000
_cell.length_c   1.000
_cell.angle_alpha   90.00
_cell.angle_beta   90.00
_cell.angle_gamma   90.00
#
_symmetry.space_group_name_H-M   'P 1'
#
loop_
_entity.id
_entity.type
_entity.pdbx_description
1 polymer ?
#
loop_
_entity_poly.entity_id
_entity_poly.type
_entity_poly.pdbx_seq_one_letter_code
_entity_poly.pdbx_strand_id
1 'polypeptide(L)'
;TFAEVKGQEHVTDPLRQALRTGRINHAYLFSGPRGCGKTSSARILARSLNCEQGPTPDPCGVCESCVALAPTGPGHLDVIEIDAASHGGVDDARDLRERAFFAPVSARYKIYIIDEAHMVTREGFNALLKLVEEPPPHLKFIFATTEPEKVIGTIKSRTHHYPFRLMPPATLRSLLEEILTSESVPFEPPALPLVVRAGAGSARDSLSILDQLLAGAEEDGITYTKAVSLLGYTDGDLLDEVVNAFASRDGGQVFHAVNRVIEGGHDPRRFASDLLERFRDLVILANVPEAASSGLLDRPADELERLVQQASSMGPAELTRAAEIFNAGLTEMRGATSPRLLLELMCARVLLPGAAQGEASLLARLERLERGGAVAQMAARATSAGAVTIPRPGAATVPDAPVSSGAHAATPSVTSTPPTTAPSHDVVATASAQVAAGPAAAGHQGGQGSAGGGDDWPETVRPGAAPSPSPSPVGVVSASVQAAPAAQAAPVAGGAGSMQQQWPAVLAALKQRSIVVWANVSTNAQVVGVEGNLVTLGFSQVGAMKNFTGGGKDAVVATALADVLGGTWRVEAVVGGSPAPQNTRGPVRPPQPTSNPAPQSAPGTPATTSPQATTSPQGGTAVHAASQGRSSSHAGTQDDQGSQDPGHPPAASPSHQTTDESWPDAPDDLSPGSPPSPDPTQTVTARQNGGGGGG
;
A
#
# COMPACT_ATOMS: atom_id res chain seq x y z
N THR A 1 16.33 2.84 26.70
CA THR A 1 15.54 1.94 27.57
C THR A 1 14.09 1.95 27.11
N PHE A 2 13.20 1.16 27.72
CA PHE A 2 11.77 1.23 27.40
C PHE A 2 11.10 2.57 27.81
N ALA A 3 11.70 3.35 28.72
CA ALA A 3 11.16 4.65 29.12
C ALA A 3 11.43 5.77 28.08
N GLU A 4 12.37 5.57 27.17
CA GLU A 4 12.65 6.52 26.07
C GLU A 4 11.73 6.32 24.85
N VAL A 5 11.00 5.20 24.77
CA VAL A 5 10.15 4.86 23.62
C VAL A 5 8.81 5.60 23.75
N LYS A 6 8.72 6.78 23.13
CA LYS A 6 7.51 7.62 23.11
C LYS A 6 6.40 7.00 22.22
N GLY A 7 5.14 7.17 22.60
CA GLY A 7 3.96 6.88 21.77
C GLY A 7 3.64 5.40 21.56
N GLN A 8 4.21 4.52 22.38
CA GLN A 8 3.96 3.06 22.36
C GLN A 8 3.66 2.50 23.76
N GLU A 9 3.09 3.33 24.65
CA GLU A 9 2.87 3.05 26.08
C GLU A 9 2.08 1.74 26.30
N HIS A 10 1.13 1.46 25.39
CA HIS A 10 0.33 0.22 25.36
C HIS A 10 1.12 -1.05 25.03
N VAL A 11 2.40 -0.92 24.62
CA VAL A 11 3.36 -2.02 24.43
C VAL A 11 4.46 -1.98 25.50
N THR A 12 5.01 -0.80 25.78
CA THR A 12 6.17 -0.65 26.67
C THR A 12 5.83 -1.00 28.12
N ASP A 13 4.70 -0.53 28.66
CA ASP A 13 4.37 -0.76 30.06
C ASP A 13 4.02 -2.22 30.38
N PRO A 14 3.25 -2.95 29.55
CA PRO A 14 3.11 -4.40 29.70
C PRO A 14 4.44 -5.16 29.61
N LEU A 15 5.37 -4.76 28.74
CA LEU A 15 6.70 -5.38 28.65
C LEU A 15 7.55 -5.09 29.91
N ARG A 16 7.57 -3.83 30.40
CA ARG A 16 8.25 -3.46 31.63
C ARG A 16 7.67 -4.21 32.85
N GLN A 17 6.36 -4.38 32.91
CA GLN A 17 5.71 -5.14 33.98
C GLN A 17 5.97 -6.65 33.88
N ALA A 18 6.01 -7.22 32.68
CA ALA A 18 6.42 -8.61 32.47
C ALA A 18 7.85 -8.88 32.95
N LEU A 19 8.78 -7.96 32.65
CA LEU A 19 10.17 -8.00 33.13
C LEU A 19 10.25 -7.91 34.67
N ARG A 20 9.57 -6.93 35.30
CA ARG A 20 9.50 -6.79 36.76
C ARG A 20 8.93 -8.00 37.49
N THR A 21 7.99 -8.71 36.86
CA THR A 21 7.31 -9.88 37.46
C THR A 21 7.91 -11.22 37.05
N GLY A 22 9.02 -11.23 36.31
CA GLY A 22 9.66 -12.45 35.80
C GLY A 22 8.83 -13.24 34.78
N ARG A 23 7.71 -12.69 34.28
CA ARG A 23 6.78 -13.32 33.32
C ARG A 23 7.31 -13.23 31.89
N ILE A 24 8.49 -13.80 31.68
CA ILE A 24 9.26 -13.72 30.43
C ILE A 24 8.83 -14.87 29.51
N ASN A 25 8.19 -14.52 28.41
CA ASN A 25 7.76 -15.47 27.39
C ASN A 25 8.94 -15.98 26.55
N HIS A 26 8.75 -17.11 25.87
CA HIS A 26 9.74 -17.68 24.97
C HIS A 26 9.73 -17.02 23.58
N ALA A 27 8.59 -16.51 23.12
CA ALA A 27 8.46 -15.87 21.81
C ALA A 27 7.57 -14.61 21.87
N TYR A 28 8.01 -13.56 21.18
CA TYR A 28 7.35 -12.26 21.05
C TYR A 28 7.12 -11.96 19.57
N LEU A 29 5.98 -11.35 19.23
CA LEU A 29 5.67 -10.84 17.89
C LEU A 29 5.36 -9.35 17.97
N PHE A 30 6.26 -8.53 17.43
CA PHE A 30 6.14 -7.08 17.34
C PHE A 30 5.63 -6.74 15.93
N SER A 31 4.35 -6.36 15.81
CA SER A 31 3.76 -6.02 14.50
C SER A 31 3.41 -4.55 14.41
N GLY A 32 3.49 -3.95 13.23
CA GLY A 32 2.97 -2.62 12.98
C GLY A 32 3.70 -1.94 11.82
N PRO A 33 3.30 -0.72 11.43
CA PRO A 33 3.88 0.00 10.30
C PRO A 33 5.41 0.13 10.31
N ARG A 34 5.99 0.59 9.20
CA ARG A 34 7.43 0.89 9.16
C ARG A 34 7.75 2.04 10.13
N GLY A 35 8.93 1.98 10.74
CA GLY A 35 9.50 3.08 11.52
C GLY A 35 8.84 3.44 12.87
N CYS A 36 7.82 2.69 13.33
CA CYS A 36 7.22 2.83 14.67
C CYS A 36 8.05 2.20 15.83
N GLY A 37 9.33 1.91 15.61
CA GLY A 37 10.25 1.46 16.68
C GLY A 37 10.25 -0.04 17.02
N LYS A 38 9.69 -0.92 16.16
CA LYS A 38 9.67 -2.39 16.37
C LYS A 38 11.04 -2.98 16.71
N THR A 39 12.01 -2.84 15.79
CA THR A 39 13.37 -3.41 15.89
C THR A 39 14.16 -2.77 17.03
N SER A 40 14.02 -1.46 17.22
CA SER A 40 14.58 -0.73 18.37
C SER A 40 14.07 -1.31 19.69
N SER A 41 12.78 -1.61 19.79
CA SER A 41 12.16 -2.23 20.97
C SER A 41 12.59 -3.69 21.15
N ALA A 42 12.89 -4.41 20.06
CA ALA A 42 13.45 -5.76 20.12
C ALA A 42 14.87 -5.75 20.72
N ARG A 43 15.73 -4.82 20.30
CA ARG A 43 17.08 -4.60 20.89
C ARG A 43 17.00 -4.12 22.34
N ILE A 44 16.02 -3.28 22.68
CA ILE A 44 15.76 -2.87 24.08
C ILE A 44 15.32 -4.08 24.91
N LEU A 45 14.42 -4.94 24.42
CA LEU A 45 14.03 -6.17 25.12
C LEU A 45 15.23 -7.12 25.31
N ALA A 46 16.08 -7.26 24.29
CA ALA A 46 17.31 -8.05 24.40
C ALA A 46 18.25 -7.50 25.48
N ARG A 47 18.48 -6.18 25.53
CA ARG A 47 19.21 -5.52 26.64
C ARG A 47 18.57 -5.76 28.00
N SER A 48 17.25 -5.62 28.09
CA SER A 48 16.48 -5.86 29.33
C SER A 48 16.62 -7.29 29.85
N LEU A 49 16.76 -8.28 28.96
CA LEU A 49 16.90 -9.70 29.30
C LEU A 49 18.35 -10.10 29.62
N ASN A 50 19.33 -9.54 28.91
CA ASN A 50 20.75 -9.95 28.97
C ASN A 50 21.68 -8.98 29.73
N CYS A 51 21.17 -7.85 30.24
CA CYS A 51 21.87 -7.01 31.21
C CYS A 51 22.33 -7.84 32.43
N GLU A 52 23.48 -7.52 33.01
CA GLU A 52 23.99 -8.17 34.25
C GLU A 52 23.00 -8.02 35.42
N GLN A 53 22.41 -6.83 35.54
CA GLN A 53 21.31 -6.52 36.46
C GLN A 53 19.94 -7.04 35.96
N GLY A 54 19.93 -7.91 34.95
CA GLY A 54 18.74 -8.41 34.26
C GLY A 54 18.28 -9.79 34.72
N PRO A 55 16.98 -10.12 34.54
CA PRO A 55 16.01 -9.38 33.74
C PRO A 55 15.49 -8.09 34.40
N THR A 56 15.50 -6.97 33.67
CA THR A 56 15.10 -5.65 34.19
C THR A 56 14.35 -4.82 33.13
N PRO A 57 13.26 -4.09 33.49
CA PRO A 57 12.64 -3.09 32.61
C PRO A 57 13.58 -1.96 32.19
N ASP A 58 14.58 -1.66 33.02
CA ASP A 58 15.39 -0.44 32.99
C ASP A 58 16.89 -0.86 33.00
N PRO A 59 17.45 -1.28 31.83
CA PRO A 59 18.78 -1.89 31.74
C PRO A 59 19.92 -0.86 31.83
N CYS A 60 20.94 -1.17 32.64
CA CYS A 60 21.94 -0.23 33.16
C CYS A 60 22.76 0.58 32.14
N GLY A 61 22.83 0.17 30.87
CA GLY A 61 23.54 0.89 29.81
C GLY A 61 25.07 0.73 29.81
N VAL A 62 25.68 0.32 30.93
CA VAL A 62 27.14 0.32 31.12
C VAL A 62 27.83 -1.05 31.09
N CYS A 63 27.10 -2.17 31.30
CA CYS A 63 27.68 -3.50 31.18
C CYS A 63 27.98 -3.89 29.73
N GLU A 64 28.87 -4.87 29.52
CA GLU A 64 29.29 -5.32 28.18
C GLU A 64 28.08 -5.64 27.28
N SER A 65 27.10 -6.40 27.78
CA SER A 65 25.88 -6.72 27.03
C SER A 65 25.03 -5.49 26.68
N CYS A 66 24.98 -4.48 27.55
CA CYS A 66 24.26 -3.23 27.25
C CYS A 66 24.97 -2.35 26.21
N VAL A 67 26.30 -2.33 26.22
CA VAL A 67 27.13 -1.57 25.27
C VAL A 67 27.18 -2.26 23.90
N ALA A 68 27.34 -3.58 23.88
CA ALA A 68 27.28 -4.42 22.69
C ALA A 68 25.96 -4.28 21.91
N LEU A 69 24.86 -4.07 22.64
CA LEU A 69 23.49 -3.88 22.12
C LEU A 69 23.06 -2.40 22.07
N ALA A 70 23.98 -1.45 22.19
CA ALA A 70 23.71 -0.05 21.92
C ALA A 70 23.48 0.18 20.41
N PRO A 71 22.83 1.29 19.98
CA PRO A 71 22.62 1.58 18.56
C PRO A 71 23.91 1.62 17.71
N THR A 72 25.04 1.94 18.33
CA THR A 72 26.40 1.99 17.75
C THR A 72 27.30 0.84 18.24
N GLY A 73 26.73 -0.16 18.92
CA GLY A 73 27.48 -1.30 19.46
C GLY A 73 27.89 -2.31 18.37
N PRO A 74 28.94 -3.12 18.60
CA PRO A 74 29.41 -4.15 17.65
C PRO A 74 28.47 -5.35 17.49
N GLY A 75 27.32 -5.40 18.19
CA GLY A 75 26.50 -6.59 18.34
C GLY A 75 27.00 -7.51 19.46
N HIS A 76 26.18 -8.49 19.83
CA HIS A 76 26.44 -9.40 20.95
C HIS A 76 26.31 -10.86 20.50
N LEU A 77 27.25 -11.73 20.86
CA LEU A 77 27.30 -13.12 20.36
C LEU A 77 26.01 -13.92 20.63
N ASP A 78 25.41 -13.72 21.79
CA ASP A 78 24.15 -14.37 22.18
C ASP A 78 22.86 -13.64 21.70
N VAL A 79 22.98 -12.57 20.92
CA VAL A 79 21.83 -11.85 20.34
C VAL A 79 22.02 -11.70 18.84
N ILE A 80 21.35 -12.56 18.09
CA ILE A 80 21.53 -12.70 16.65
C ILE A 80 20.32 -12.07 15.96
N GLU A 81 20.56 -10.95 15.26
CA GLU A 81 19.57 -10.23 14.48
C GLU A 81 19.63 -10.63 13.01
N ILE A 82 18.49 -10.95 12.42
CA ILE A 82 18.35 -11.51 11.07
C ILE A 82 17.27 -10.72 10.34
N ASP A 83 17.65 -10.09 9.23
CA ASP A 83 16.70 -9.56 8.24
C ASP A 83 16.15 -10.71 7.37
N ALA A 84 14.86 -11.00 7.52
CA ALA A 84 14.19 -12.04 6.75
C ALA A 84 13.96 -11.68 5.26
N ALA A 85 14.11 -10.41 4.86
CA ALA A 85 14.10 -10.04 3.45
C ALA A 85 15.37 -10.55 2.73
N SER A 86 16.48 -10.68 3.46
CA SER A 86 17.76 -11.21 2.95
C SER A 86 18.00 -12.68 3.30
N HIS A 87 17.54 -13.15 4.47
CA HIS A 87 17.82 -14.49 5.04
C HIS A 87 16.53 -15.20 5.51
N GLY A 88 15.47 -15.14 4.68
CA GLY A 88 14.16 -15.76 4.95
C GLY A 88 14.03 -17.21 4.47
N GLY A 89 15.13 -17.86 4.07
CA GLY A 89 15.16 -19.17 3.44
C GLY A 89 14.88 -20.34 4.38
N VAL A 90 14.77 -21.53 3.78
CA VAL A 90 14.57 -22.78 4.54
C VAL A 90 15.86 -23.22 5.21
N ASP A 91 16.99 -22.98 4.55
CA ASP A 91 18.33 -23.35 5.02
C ASP A 91 18.81 -22.39 6.11
N ASP A 92 18.58 -21.08 5.97
CA ASP A 92 18.75 -20.09 7.05
C ASP A 92 18.04 -20.55 8.34
N ALA A 93 16.80 -21.01 8.22
CA ALA A 93 15.99 -21.50 9.33
C ALA A 93 16.44 -22.88 9.89
N ARG A 94 17.09 -23.73 9.08
CA ARG A 94 17.70 -25.00 9.53
C ARG A 94 18.96 -24.72 10.35
N ASP A 95 19.85 -23.88 9.82
CA ASP A 95 21.08 -23.43 10.49
C ASP A 95 20.74 -22.71 11.79
N LEU A 96 19.73 -21.85 11.79
CA LEU A 96 19.24 -21.16 13.00
C LEU A 96 18.82 -22.16 14.08
N ARG A 97 18.03 -23.16 13.68
CA ARG A 97 17.51 -24.21 14.57
C ARG A 97 18.61 -25.08 15.13
N GLU A 98 19.60 -25.46 14.33
CA GLU A 98 20.73 -26.27 14.80
C GLU A 98 21.64 -25.47 15.74
N ARG A 99 21.88 -24.19 15.45
CA ARG A 99 22.61 -23.28 16.34
C ARG A 99 21.84 -22.92 17.62
N ALA A 100 20.52 -23.09 17.65
CA ALA A 100 19.65 -22.71 18.78
C ALA A 100 19.76 -23.61 20.01
N PHE A 101 20.17 -24.88 19.87
CA PHE A 101 20.27 -25.80 21.00
C PHE A 101 21.53 -25.57 21.86
N PHE A 102 22.56 -24.91 21.32
CA PHE A 102 23.73 -24.54 22.11
C PHE A 102 23.38 -23.39 23.06
N ALA A 103 23.77 -23.55 24.33
CA ALA A 103 23.62 -22.55 25.39
C ALA A 103 24.28 -21.20 25.02
N PRO A 104 23.93 -20.11 25.73
CA PRO A 104 24.62 -18.83 25.60
C PRO A 104 26.12 -18.94 25.96
N VAL A 105 26.93 -18.06 25.39
CA VAL A 105 28.38 -17.97 25.63
C VAL A 105 28.68 -17.10 26.86
N SER A 106 27.97 -15.98 27.02
CA SER A 106 28.22 -15.00 28.09
C SER A 106 26.95 -14.44 28.73
N ALA A 107 25.83 -14.40 28.01
CA ALA A 107 24.57 -13.82 28.51
C ALA A 107 23.63 -14.82 29.19
N ARG A 108 22.59 -14.30 29.86
CA ARG A 108 21.53 -15.12 30.48
C ARG A 108 20.66 -15.86 29.46
N TYR A 109 20.41 -15.25 28.30
CA TYR A 109 19.58 -15.82 27.24
C TYR A 109 20.24 -15.68 25.86
N LYS A 110 19.92 -16.66 25.00
CA LYS A 110 20.19 -16.62 23.57
C LYS A 110 18.96 -16.08 22.87
N ILE A 111 19.11 -14.99 22.12
CA ILE A 111 17.98 -14.21 21.60
C ILE A 111 18.09 -14.12 20.08
N TYR A 112 17.06 -14.57 19.38
CA TYR A 112 16.92 -14.37 17.94
C TYR A 112 15.94 -13.24 17.66
N ILE A 113 16.42 -12.17 17.04
CA ILE A 113 15.58 -11.09 16.50
C ILE A 113 15.43 -11.36 15.00
N ILE A 114 14.20 -11.57 14.53
CA ILE A 114 13.89 -11.83 13.12
C ILE A 114 13.06 -10.66 12.63
N ASP A 115 13.67 -9.71 11.92
CA ASP A 115 13.00 -8.52 11.39
C ASP A 115 12.41 -8.77 10.00
N GLU A 116 11.36 -8.00 9.69
CA GLU A 116 10.44 -8.18 8.57
C GLU A 116 10.03 -9.65 8.34
N ALA A 117 9.68 -10.35 9.42
CA ALA A 117 9.39 -11.78 9.48
C ALA A 117 8.26 -12.26 8.53
N HIS A 118 7.46 -11.37 7.94
CA HIS A 118 6.54 -11.72 6.86
C HIS A 118 7.24 -12.19 5.57
N MET A 119 8.54 -11.91 5.43
CA MET A 119 9.40 -12.36 4.33
C MET A 119 9.95 -13.78 4.53
N VAL A 120 9.88 -14.34 5.75
CA VAL A 120 10.29 -15.74 6.01
C VAL A 120 9.40 -16.68 5.19
N THR A 121 10.03 -17.56 4.42
CA THR A 121 9.35 -18.58 3.63
C THR A 121 8.48 -19.49 4.49
N ARG A 122 7.38 -20.02 3.95
CA ARG A 122 6.51 -20.98 4.68
C ARG A 122 7.29 -22.19 5.18
N GLU A 123 8.24 -22.67 4.38
CA GLU A 123 9.10 -23.80 4.71
C GLU A 123 10.14 -23.43 5.79
N GLY A 124 10.70 -22.21 5.76
CA GLY A 124 11.54 -21.68 6.84
C GLY A 124 10.78 -21.57 8.17
N PHE A 125 9.57 -21.00 8.17
CA PHE A 125 8.71 -21.00 9.36
C PHE A 125 8.41 -22.43 9.86
N ASN A 126 8.12 -23.37 8.95
CA ASN A 126 7.88 -24.77 9.33
C ASN A 126 9.12 -25.44 9.94
N ALA A 127 10.34 -25.08 9.52
CA ALA A 127 11.58 -25.54 10.15
C ALA A 127 11.74 -25.02 11.59
N LEU A 128 11.24 -23.81 11.89
CA LEU A 128 11.25 -23.20 13.22
C LEU A 128 10.11 -23.68 14.14
N LEU A 129 9.02 -24.26 13.62
CA LEU A 129 7.82 -24.57 14.42
C LEU A 129 8.13 -25.35 15.70
N LYS A 130 8.85 -26.47 15.63
CA LYS A 130 9.22 -27.28 16.81
C LYS A 130 9.99 -26.48 17.87
N LEU A 131 10.79 -25.52 17.44
CA LEU A 131 11.65 -24.71 18.29
C LEU A 131 10.92 -23.50 18.91
N VAL A 132 9.81 -23.07 18.29
CA VAL A 132 8.87 -22.10 18.86
C VAL A 132 7.81 -22.81 19.73
N GLU A 133 7.53 -24.08 19.46
CA GLU A 133 6.66 -24.97 20.24
C GLU A 133 7.29 -25.39 21.58
N GLU A 134 8.52 -25.95 21.53
CA GLU A 134 9.24 -26.47 22.69
C GLU A 134 10.66 -25.87 22.79
N PRO A 135 10.81 -24.54 22.99
CA PRO A 135 12.11 -23.88 23.06
C PRO A 135 12.92 -24.28 24.31
N PRO A 136 14.26 -24.44 24.18
CA PRO A 136 15.16 -24.50 25.32
C PRO A 136 14.93 -23.31 26.29
N PRO A 137 15.01 -23.48 27.63
CA PRO A 137 14.69 -22.41 28.58
C PRO A 137 15.50 -21.12 28.41
N HIS A 138 16.74 -21.25 27.95
CA HIS A 138 17.66 -20.14 27.66
C HIS A 138 17.37 -19.42 26.34
N LEU A 139 16.50 -19.95 25.47
CA LEU A 139 16.21 -19.41 24.14
C LEU A 139 15.03 -18.42 24.18
N LYS A 140 15.13 -17.34 23.40
CA LYS A 140 14.06 -16.34 23.20
C LYS A 140 13.97 -15.93 21.73
N PHE A 141 12.75 -15.76 21.21
CA PHE A 141 12.48 -15.22 19.88
C PHE A 141 11.77 -13.87 19.96
N ILE A 142 12.17 -12.94 19.08
CA ILE A 142 11.46 -11.68 18.85
C ILE A 142 11.28 -11.51 17.34
N PHE A 143 10.09 -11.83 16.85
CA PHE A 143 9.70 -11.59 15.46
C PHE A 143 9.21 -10.15 15.31
N ALA A 144 9.76 -9.38 14.38
CA ALA A 144 9.27 -8.06 14.01
C ALA A 144 8.70 -8.08 12.57
N THR A 145 7.60 -7.38 12.30
CA THR A 145 6.97 -7.38 10.96
C THR A 145 6.07 -6.17 10.70
N THR A 146 5.99 -5.71 9.44
CA THR A 146 4.90 -4.84 8.96
C THR A 146 3.55 -5.55 8.78
N GLU A 147 3.57 -6.82 8.38
CA GLU A 147 2.41 -7.56 7.88
C GLU A 147 2.12 -8.80 8.73
N PRO A 148 1.41 -8.66 9.87
CA PRO A 148 1.14 -9.78 10.78
C PRO A 148 0.23 -10.85 10.16
N GLU A 149 -0.66 -10.50 9.25
CA GLU A 149 -1.52 -11.44 8.51
C GLU A 149 -0.71 -12.44 7.66
N LYS A 150 0.43 -12.04 7.08
CA LYS A 150 1.33 -12.91 6.31
C LYS A 150 2.07 -13.95 7.18
N VAL A 151 2.36 -13.65 8.44
CA VAL A 151 2.96 -14.62 9.39
C VAL A 151 2.00 -15.79 9.60
N ILE A 152 2.50 -17.03 9.63
CA ILE A 152 1.64 -18.21 9.72
C ILE A 152 0.94 -18.32 11.10
N GLY A 153 -0.30 -18.85 11.10
CA GLY A 153 -1.14 -18.91 12.29
C GLY A 153 -0.53 -19.67 13.47
N THR A 154 0.21 -20.75 13.18
CA THR A 154 0.90 -21.62 14.15
C THR A 154 2.11 -20.97 14.84
N ILE A 155 2.66 -19.89 14.29
CA ILE A 155 3.65 -19.03 14.96
C ILE A 155 2.90 -17.99 15.81
N LYS A 156 1.90 -17.31 15.21
CA LYS A 156 1.08 -16.30 15.91
C LYS A 156 0.41 -16.83 17.18
N SER A 157 -0.04 -18.08 17.19
CA SER A 157 -0.68 -18.71 18.36
C SER A 157 0.28 -19.05 19.51
N ARG A 158 1.59 -18.79 19.36
CA ARG A 158 2.64 -19.12 20.34
C ARG A 158 3.51 -17.92 20.71
N THR A 159 3.58 -16.91 19.84
CA THR A 159 4.13 -15.59 20.16
C THR A 159 3.16 -14.76 21.00
N HIS A 160 3.66 -14.06 22.03
CA HIS A 160 2.91 -12.93 22.60
C HIS A 160 2.94 -11.73 21.64
N HIS A 161 1.77 -11.28 21.21
CA HIS A 161 1.60 -10.30 20.13
C HIS A 161 1.45 -8.87 20.67
N TYR A 162 2.32 -7.97 20.22
CA TYR A 162 2.36 -6.56 20.58
C TYR A 162 2.19 -5.68 19.33
N PRO A 163 1.03 -5.01 19.16
CA PRO A 163 0.76 -4.16 18.00
C PRO A 163 1.25 -2.71 18.21
N PHE A 164 2.38 -2.37 17.61
CA PHE A 164 2.91 -1.01 17.49
C PHE A 164 2.05 -0.16 16.54
N ARG A 165 1.97 1.14 16.80
CA ARG A 165 1.15 2.10 16.04
C ARG A 165 2.01 3.23 15.47
N LEU A 166 1.50 3.98 14.49
CA LEU A 166 2.11 5.27 14.13
C LEU A 166 1.91 6.26 15.29
N MET A 167 2.89 7.13 15.52
CA MET A 167 2.81 8.11 16.61
C MET A 167 1.85 9.25 16.23
N PRO A 168 1.06 9.77 17.18
CA PRO A 168 0.24 10.97 16.95
C PRO A 168 1.11 12.18 16.53
N PRO A 169 0.63 13.07 15.64
CA PRO A 169 1.40 14.23 15.18
C PRO A 169 1.96 15.09 16.32
N ALA A 170 1.18 15.36 17.36
CA ALA A 170 1.63 16.14 18.52
C ALA A 170 2.75 15.44 19.32
N THR A 171 2.67 14.12 19.51
CA THR A 171 3.72 13.32 20.18
C THR A 171 5.00 13.28 19.36
N LEU A 172 4.87 13.13 18.03
CA LEU A 172 6.00 13.18 17.11
C LEU A 172 6.64 14.58 17.07
N ARG A 173 5.84 15.65 17.02
CA ARG A 173 6.35 17.03 17.08
C ARG A 173 7.14 17.28 18.36
N SER A 174 6.56 16.93 19.51
CA SER A 174 7.22 17.09 20.82
C SER A 174 8.54 16.30 20.93
N LEU A 175 8.64 15.12 20.30
CA LEU A 175 9.90 14.37 20.23
C LEU A 175 10.96 15.07 19.36
N LEU A 176 10.56 15.67 18.24
CA LEU A 176 11.48 16.43 17.37
C LEU A 176 11.96 17.72 18.07
N GLU A 177 11.06 18.42 18.77
CA GLU A 177 11.38 19.59 19.61
C GLU A 177 12.36 19.22 20.74
N GLU A 178 12.13 18.11 21.43
CA GLU A 178 13.00 17.57 22.50
C GLU A 178 14.41 17.24 21.99
N ILE A 179 14.51 16.57 20.84
CA ILE A 179 15.79 16.22 20.20
C ILE A 179 16.55 17.48 19.77
N LEU A 180 15.94 18.37 18.97
CA LEU A 180 16.59 19.59 18.48
C LEU A 180 17.08 20.49 19.63
N THR A 181 16.28 20.60 20.69
CA THR A 181 16.66 21.34 21.90
C THR A 181 17.85 20.68 22.61
N SER A 182 17.87 19.33 22.71
CA SER A 182 18.98 18.61 23.33
C SER A 182 20.30 18.70 22.54
N GLU A 183 20.22 18.75 21.22
CA GLU A 183 21.37 18.88 20.31
C GLU A 183 21.76 20.35 20.05
N SER A 184 21.03 21.30 20.65
CA SER A 184 21.24 22.76 20.51
C SER A 184 21.12 23.28 19.07
N VAL A 185 20.27 22.65 18.26
CA VAL A 185 20.03 23.01 16.85
C VAL A 185 18.96 24.12 16.77
N PRO A 186 19.23 25.27 16.12
CA PRO A 186 18.21 26.28 15.86
C PRO A 186 17.12 25.78 14.90
N PHE A 187 15.86 26.11 15.18
CA PHE A 187 14.74 25.79 14.29
C PHE A 187 13.59 26.80 14.38
N GLU A 188 12.87 26.97 13.27
CA GLU A 188 11.61 27.70 13.21
C GLU A 188 10.43 26.75 13.54
N PRO A 189 9.57 27.06 14.52
CA PRO A 189 8.43 26.19 14.86
C PRO A 189 7.50 25.83 13.69
N PRO A 190 7.21 26.72 12.72
CA PRO A 190 6.42 26.37 11.52
C PRO A 190 7.05 25.29 10.61
N ALA A 191 8.35 25.03 10.71
CA ALA A 191 9.01 23.99 9.91
C ALA A 191 8.67 22.56 10.40
N LEU A 192 8.46 22.37 11.70
CA LEU A 192 8.24 21.02 12.27
C LEU A 192 6.93 20.36 11.80
N PRO A 193 5.77 21.04 11.68
CA PRO A 193 4.58 20.46 11.05
C PRO A 193 4.82 19.89 9.64
N LEU A 194 5.75 20.46 8.85
CA LEU A 194 6.12 19.92 7.53
C LEU A 194 6.84 18.58 7.67
N VAL A 195 7.79 18.47 8.61
CA VAL A 195 8.52 17.23 8.93
C VAL A 195 7.57 16.15 9.45
N VAL A 196 6.71 16.51 10.42
CA VAL A 196 5.72 15.61 11.05
C VAL A 196 4.74 15.05 10.01
N ARG A 197 4.27 15.90 9.09
CA ARG A 197 3.38 15.51 7.99
C ARG A 197 4.09 14.64 6.95
N ALA A 198 5.31 14.99 6.55
CA ALA A 198 6.10 14.22 5.58
C ALA A 198 6.53 12.84 6.12
N GLY A 199 6.85 12.73 7.42
CA GLY A 199 7.16 11.48 8.09
C GLY A 199 5.95 10.62 8.46
N ALA A 200 4.72 11.11 8.25
CA ALA A 200 3.46 10.36 8.38
C ALA A 200 3.28 9.57 9.70
N GLY A 201 3.78 10.09 10.82
CA GLY A 201 3.72 9.42 12.13
C GLY A 201 4.77 8.31 12.35
N SER A 202 5.69 8.09 11.41
CA SER A 202 6.86 7.22 11.55
C SER A 202 8.01 7.99 12.20
N ALA A 203 8.47 7.53 13.36
CA ALA A 203 9.61 8.16 14.06
C ALA A 203 10.88 8.12 13.20
N ARG A 204 11.19 6.94 12.62
CA ARG A 204 12.39 6.74 11.80
C ARG A 204 12.41 7.65 10.57
N ASP A 205 11.30 7.73 9.85
CA ASP A 205 11.26 8.44 8.58
C ASP A 205 11.20 9.96 8.82
N SER A 206 10.57 10.42 9.90
CA SER A 206 10.62 11.82 10.36
C SER A 206 12.03 12.28 10.77
N LEU A 207 12.78 11.44 11.49
CA LEU A 207 14.18 11.74 11.84
C LEU A 207 15.07 11.71 10.60
N SER A 208 14.87 10.75 9.68
CA SER A 208 15.60 10.70 8.41
C SER A 208 15.37 11.95 7.54
N ILE A 209 14.20 12.59 7.66
CA ILE A 209 13.88 13.88 7.05
C ILE A 209 14.55 15.04 7.81
N LEU A 210 14.55 15.00 9.14
CA LEU A 210 15.20 16.01 9.98
C LEU A 210 16.71 16.07 9.72
N ASP A 211 17.37 14.91 9.61
CA ASP A 211 18.77 14.77 9.24
C ASP A 211 19.08 15.41 7.87
N GLN A 212 18.17 15.26 6.89
CA GLN A 212 18.31 15.87 5.56
C GLN A 212 18.15 17.39 5.60
N LEU A 213 17.26 17.92 6.43
CA LEU A 213 17.13 19.37 6.65
C LEU A 213 18.35 19.94 7.37
N LEU A 214 18.88 19.23 8.38
CA LEU A 214 20.07 19.62 9.11
C LEU A 214 21.33 19.58 8.21
N ALA A 215 21.44 18.60 7.31
CA ALA A 215 22.52 18.55 6.31
C ALA A 215 22.46 19.69 5.26
N GLY A 216 21.31 20.36 5.11
CA GLY A 216 21.13 21.58 4.32
C GLY A 216 21.02 22.87 5.16
N ALA A 217 21.19 22.78 6.48
CA ALA A 217 21.15 23.93 7.36
C ALA A 217 22.43 24.78 7.25
N GLU A 218 22.31 26.05 7.61
CA GLU A 218 23.43 26.97 7.82
C GLU A 218 23.37 27.46 9.28
N GLU A 219 24.02 28.56 9.64
CA GLU A 219 24.01 29.08 11.02
C GLU A 219 22.59 29.37 11.55
N ASP A 220 21.64 29.68 10.67
CA ASP A 220 20.20 29.87 10.98
C ASP A 220 19.45 28.57 11.32
N GLY A 221 20.05 27.40 11.13
CA GLY A 221 19.43 26.10 11.41
C GLY A 221 18.30 25.71 10.45
N ILE A 222 17.21 25.15 10.99
CA ILE A 222 16.08 24.58 10.24
C ILE A 222 14.96 25.61 10.06
N THR A 223 14.92 26.26 8.90
CA THR A 223 13.90 27.27 8.54
C THR A 223 12.74 26.69 7.70
N TYR A 224 11.58 27.33 7.76
CA TYR A 224 10.38 26.97 6.99
C TYR A 224 10.65 26.95 5.49
N THR A 225 11.32 27.97 4.95
CA THR A 225 11.63 28.06 3.50
C THR A 225 12.55 26.93 3.04
N LYS A 226 13.53 26.51 3.87
CA LYS A 226 14.36 25.33 3.57
C LYS A 226 13.53 24.04 3.66
N ALA A 227 12.65 23.92 4.64
CA ALA A 227 11.76 22.77 4.80
C ALA A 227 10.73 22.61 3.65
N VAL A 228 10.10 23.70 3.19
CA VAL A 228 9.22 23.70 2.01
C VAL A 228 9.98 23.25 0.77
N SER A 229 11.17 23.83 0.55
CA SER A 229 12.01 23.58 -0.62
C SER A 229 12.51 22.13 -0.70
N LEU A 230 13.04 21.58 0.39
CA LEU A 230 13.60 20.22 0.43
C LEU A 230 12.51 19.13 0.40
N LEU A 231 11.36 19.37 1.04
CA LEU A 231 10.23 18.43 1.08
C LEU A 231 9.24 18.59 -0.09
N GLY A 232 9.57 19.47 -1.03
CA GLY A 232 8.80 19.77 -2.23
C GLY A 232 7.36 20.21 -1.94
N TYR A 233 7.09 20.78 -0.76
CA TYR A 233 5.76 21.28 -0.43
C TYR A 233 5.38 22.45 -1.33
N THR A 234 4.08 22.62 -1.54
CA THR A 234 3.55 23.85 -2.12
C THR A 234 3.64 24.98 -1.10
N ASP A 235 4.07 26.15 -1.54
CA ASP A 235 4.01 27.39 -0.76
C ASP A 235 2.56 27.72 -0.36
N GLY A 236 2.35 28.13 0.89
CA GLY A 236 1.03 28.52 1.41
C GLY A 236 0.39 29.65 0.61
N ASP A 237 1.18 30.63 0.15
CA ASP A 237 0.67 31.78 -0.59
C ASP A 237 0.25 31.40 -2.02
N LEU A 238 0.88 30.37 -2.61
CA LEU A 238 0.46 29.80 -3.90
C LEU A 238 -0.82 28.95 -3.76
N LEU A 239 -1.00 28.24 -2.64
CA LEU A 239 -2.27 27.58 -2.33
C LEU A 239 -3.40 28.61 -2.16
N ASP A 240 -3.11 29.73 -1.50
CA ASP A 240 -4.06 30.82 -1.25
C ASP A 240 -4.47 31.53 -2.55
N GLU A 241 -3.51 31.84 -3.43
CA GLU A 241 -3.75 32.35 -4.79
C GLU A 241 -4.73 31.45 -5.57
N VAL A 242 -4.49 30.14 -5.55
CA VAL A 242 -5.28 29.14 -6.28
C VAL A 242 -6.70 28.99 -5.71
N VAL A 243 -6.85 28.97 -4.38
CA VAL A 243 -8.18 28.94 -3.73
C VAL A 243 -8.97 30.22 -4.04
N ASN A 244 -8.33 31.38 -3.95
CA ASN A 244 -8.96 32.66 -4.28
C ASN A 244 -9.35 32.75 -5.78
N ALA A 245 -8.54 32.19 -6.67
CA ALA A 245 -8.85 32.07 -8.10
C ALA A 245 -10.03 31.11 -8.37
N PHE A 246 -10.15 29.99 -7.64
CA PHE A 246 -11.34 29.13 -7.70
C PHE A 246 -12.61 29.83 -7.19
N ALA A 247 -12.52 30.53 -6.05
CA ALA A 247 -13.66 31.25 -5.44
C ALA A 247 -14.19 32.39 -6.34
N SER A 248 -13.27 33.19 -6.90
CA SER A 248 -13.57 34.25 -7.87
C SER A 248 -13.93 33.72 -9.27
N ARG A 249 -13.65 32.44 -9.53
CA ARG A 249 -13.89 31.71 -10.80
C ARG A 249 -12.97 32.18 -11.94
N ASP A 250 -11.83 32.78 -11.63
CA ASP A 250 -10.83 33.18 -12.60
C ASP A 250 -10.00 31.96 -13.04
N GLY A 251 -10.44 31.33 -14.12
CA GLY A 251 -9.71 30.23 -14.74
C GLY A 251 -8.32 30.63 -15.29
N GLY A 252 -8.12 31.90 -15.63
CA GLY A 252 -6.82 32.42 -16.07
C GLY A 252 -5.80 32.34 -14.95
N GLN A 253 -6.14 32.87 -13.77
CA GLN A 253 -5.31 32.77 -12.57
C GLN A 253 -5.05 31.30 -12.17
N VAL A 254 -6.08 30.44 -12.17
CA VAL A 254 -5.89 29.00 -11.86
C VAL A 254 -4.88 28.33 -12.81
N PHE A 255 -4.98 28.56 -14.13
CA PHE A 255 -4.05 27.94 -15.09
C PHE A 255 -2.66 28.60 -15.09
N HIS A 256 -2.53 29.89 -14.78
CA HIS A 256 -1.23 30.53 -14.56
C HIS A 256 -0.53 30.00 -13.32
N ALA A 257 -1.24 29.79 -12.20
CA ALA A 257 -0.70 29.16 -11.01
C ALA A 257 -0.27 27.72 -11.27
N VAL A 258 -1.08 26.91 -11.98
CA VAL A 258 -0.67 25.57 -12.43
C VAL A 258 0.58 25.63 -13.32
N ASN A 259 0.70 26.60 -14.23
CA ASN A 259 1.91 26.73 -15.05
C ASN A 259 3.15 27.07 -14.23
N ARG A 260 3.02 27.94 -13.20
CA ARG A 260 4.10 28.25 -12.24
C ARG A 260 4.56 27.03 -11.44
N VAL A 261 3.66 26.12 -11.06
CA VAL A 261 4.01 24.83 -10.42
C VAL A 261 4.92 24.02 -11.33
N ILE A 262 4.59 23.92 -12.63
CA ILE A 262 5.40 23.17 -13.61
C ILE A 262 6.74 23.86 -13.88
N GLU A 263 6.75 25.18 -14.07
CA GLU A 263 7.96 25.95 -14.39
C GLU A 263 8.93 26.06 -13.21
N GLY A 264 8.41 26.06 -11.97
CA GLY A 264 9.21 25.91 -10.74
C GLY A 264 9.70 24.48 -10.48
N GLY A 265 9.33 23.50 -11.29
CA GLY A 265 9.77 22.10 -11.16
C GLY A 265 9.10 21.31 -10.02
N HIS A 266 8.01 21.82 -9.43
CA HIS A 266 7.27 21.13 -8.38
C HIS A 266 6.51 19.91 -8.95
N ASP A 267 6.38 18.84 -8.16
CA ASP A 267 5.58 17.67 -8.57
C ASP A 267 4.07 18.04 -8.65
N PRO A 268 3.41 17.85 -9.82
CA PRO A 268 1.98 18.11 -9.97
C PRO A 268 1.10 17.30 -9.02
N ARG A 269 1.54 16.09 -8.64
CA ARG A 269 0.80 15.22 -7.71
C ARG A 269 0.94 15.68 -6.26
N ARG A 270 2.11 16.17 -5.87
CA ARG A 270 2.34 16.84 -4.59
C ARG A 270 1.49 18.11 -4.47
N PHE A 271 1.50 18.98 -5.47
CA PHE A 271 0.64 20.17 -5.52
C PHE A 271 -0.85 19.82 -5.41
N ALA A 272 -1.31 18.80 -6.14
CA ALA A 272 -2.68 18.30 -6.01
C ALA A 272 -3.00 17.70 -4.62
N SER A 273 -2.01 17.15 -3.92
CA SER A 273 -2.16 16.61 -2.56
C SER A 273 -2.29 17.74 -1.53
N ASP A 274 -1.43 18.75 -1.63
CA ASP A 274 -1.47 19.91 -0.73
C ASP A 274 -2.76 20.74 -0.95
N LEU A 275 -3.26 20.84 -2.19
CA LEU A 275 -4.58 21.40 -2.49
C LEU A 275 -5.73 20.55 -1.91
N LEU A 276 -5.65 19.23 -1.93
CA LEU A 276 -6.66 18.37 -1.29
C LEU A 276 -6.70 18.59 0.24
N GLU A 277 -5.53 18.72 0.87
CA GLU A 277 -5.45 19.07 2.30
C GLU A 277 -6.02 20.46 2.58
N ARG A 278 -5.70 21.47 1.74
CA ARG A 278 -6.30 22.82 1.83
C ARG A 278 -7.82 22.74 1.70
N PHE A 279 -8.38 22.04 0.70
CA PHE A 279 -9.83 21.87 0.58
C PHE A 279 -10.46 21.10 1.75
N ARG A 280 -9.79 20.09 2.31
CA ARG A 280 -10.26 19.38 3.52
C ARG A 280 -10.41 20.35 4.70
N ASP A 281 -9.40 21.18 4.94
CA ASP A 281 -9.38 22.12 6.06
C ASP A 281 -10.47 23.20 5.89
N LEU A 282 -10.71 23.65 4.66
CA LEU A 282 -11.83 24.55 4.32
C LEU A 282 -13.20 23.89 4.50
N VAL A 283 -13.39 22.63 4.11
CA VAL A 283 -14.64 21.87 4.36
C VAL A 283 -14.90 21.74 5.87
N ILE A 284 -13.86 21.47 6.66
CA ILE A 284 -13.96 21.39 8.12
C ILE A 284 -14.43 22.74 8.69
N LEU A 285 -13.77 23.85 8.34
CA LEU A 285 -14.13 25.18 8.85
C LEU A 285 -15.52 25.66 8.40
N ALA A 286 -15.93 25.33 7.17
CA ALA A 286 -17.25 25.67 6.65
C ALA A 286 -18.41 24.93 7.36
N ASN A 287 -18.14 23.79 8.01
CA ASN A 287 -19.14 23.01 8.76
C ASN A 287 -18.98 23.13 10.28
N VAL A 288 -17.76 23.45 10.77
CA VAL A 288 -17.40 23.56 12.18
C VAL A 288 -16.53 24.82 12.37
N PRO A 289 -17.12 26.02 12.54
CA PRO A 289 -16.35 27.26 12.68
C PRO A 289 -15.40 27.24 13.90
N GLU A 290 -15.77 26.53 14.97
CA GLU A 290 -14.94 26.33 16.16
C GLU A 290 -13.72 25.41 15.93
N ALA A 291 -13.56 24.81 14.73
CA ALA A 291 -12.37 24.02 14.38
C ALA A 291 -11.08 24.84 14.44
N ALA A 292 -11.16 26.16 14.24
CA ALA A 292 -10.04 27.08 14.38
C ALA A 292 -9.58 27.22 15.84
N SER A 293 -10.50 27.26 16.81
CA SER A 293 -10.19 27.47 18.23
C SER A 293 -10.01 26.17 19.03
N SER A 294 -10.50 25.04 18.53
CA SER A 294 -10.50 23.74 19.23
C SER A 294 -9.26 22.87 18.98
N GLY A 295 -8.30 23.33 18.15
CA GLY A 295 -7.12 22.55 17.80
C GLY A 295 -7.39 21.36 16.87
N LEU A 296 -8.55 21.33 16.20
CA LEU A 296 -8.92 20.29 15.23
C LEU A 296 -8.07 20.36 13.94
N LEU A 297 -7.48 21.52 13.66
CA LEU A 297 -6.52 21.77 12.59
C LEU A 297 -5.16 22.15 13.19
N ASP A 298 -4.12 21.36 12.91
CA ASP A 298 -2.74 21.63 13.35
C ASP A 298 -2.07 22.61 12.38
N ARG A 299 -2.40 23.91 12.54
CA ARG A 299 -2.01 25.02 11.66
C ARG A 299 -1.52 26.24 12.48
N PRO A 300 -0.59 27.05 11.96
CA PRO A 300 -0.29 28.39 12.50
C PRO A 300 -1.54 29.28 12.55
N ALA A 301 -1.63 30.18 13.52
CA ALA A 301 -2.81 31.02 13.72
C ALA A 301 -3.07 31.98 12.53
N ASP A 302 -2.02 32.50 11.90
CA ASP A 302 -2.12 33.36 10.71
C ASP A 302 -2.60 32.60 9.46
N GLU A 303 -2.19 31.33 9.31
CA GLU A 303 -2.72 30.45 8.25
C GLU A 303 -4.20 30.14 8.52
N LEU A 304 -4.57 30.01 9.80
CA LEU A 304 -5.91 29.66 10.23
C LEU A 304 -6.92 30.81 10.05
N GLU A 305 -6.50 32.06 10.25
CA GLU A 305 -7.30 33.25 9.89
C GLU A 305 -7.55 33.33 8.38
N ARG A 306 -6.52 33.07 7.56
CA ARG A 306 -6.63 33.01 6.08
C ARG A 306 -7.57 31.88 5.64
N LEU A 307 -7.47 30.70 6.25
CA LEU A 307 -8.36 29.56 6.01
C LEU A 307 -9.83 29.88 6.35
N VAL A 308 -10.10 30.57 7.46
CA VAL A 308 -11.47 31.00 7.81
C VAL A 308 -12.04 31.96 6.76
N GLN A 309 -11.23 32.92 6.29
CA GLN A 309 -11.66 33.83 5.21
C GLN A 309 -11.98 33.08 3.92
N GLN A 310 -11.10 32.16 3.49
CA GLN A 310 -11.30 31.33 2.30
C GLN A 310 -12.55 30.46 2.41
N ALA A 311 -12.80 29.84 3.58
CA ALA A 311 -13.96 28.98 3.82
C ALA A 311 -15.30 29.74 3.70
N SER A 312 -15.30 31.06 3.95
CA SER A 312 -16.47 31.93 3.73
C SER A 312 -16.72 32.30 2.25
N SER A 313 -15.70 32.19 1.39
CA SER A 313 -15.78 32.59 -0.03
C SER A 313 -16.38 31.50 -0.92
N MET A 314 -16.13 30.24 -0.57
CA MET A 314 -16.61 29.05 -1.27
C MET A 314 -17.79 28.40 -0.51
N GLY A 315 -18.66 27.69 -1.21
CA GLY A 315 -19.81 27.03 -0.58
C GLY A 315 -19.47 25.62 -0.07
N PRO A 316 -20.16 25.08 0.95
CA PRO A 316 -19.88 23.73 1.46
C PRO A 316 -19.95 22.62 0.39
N ALA A 317 -20.95 22.63 -0.50
CA ALA A 317 -21.05 21.65 -1.58
C ALA A 317 -20.00 21.89 -2.68
N GLU A 318 -19.67 23.15 -2.96
CA GLU A 318 -18.56 23.51 -3.85
C GLU A 318 -17.19 23.02 -3.33
N LEU A 319 -16.88 23.25 -2.06
CA LEU A 319 -15.65 22.78 -1.39
C LEU A 319 -15.58 21.25 -1.33
N THR A 320 -16.68 20.60 -0.96
CA THR A 320 -16.77 19.13 -0.91
C THR A 320 -16.52 18.52 -2.29
N ARG A 321 -17.17 19.05 -3.33
CA ARG A 321 -16.93 18.65 -4.73
C ARG A 321 -15.48 18.87 -5.15
N ALA A 322 -14.84 19.96 -4.74
CA ALA A 322 -13.44 20.21 -5.05
C ALA A 322 -12.53 19.13 -4.44
N ALA A 323 -12.74 18.81 -3.15
CA ALA A 323 -12.04 17.72 -2.49
C ALA A 323 -12.28 16.34 -3.16
N GLU A 324 -13.50 16.03 -3.57
CA GLU A 324 -13.82 14.80 -4.32
C GLU A 324 -13.06 14.70 -5.65
N ILE A 325 -13.03 15.79 -6.43
CA ILE A 325 -12.32 15.85 -7.71
C ILE A 325 -10.81 15.67 -7.50
N PHE A 326 -10.23 16.32 -6.50
CA PHE A 326 -8.80 16.20 -6.21
C PHE A 326 -8.43 14.80 -5.69
N ASN A 327 -9.24 14.20 -4.81
CA ASN A 327 -9.03 12.83 -4.32
C ASN A 327 -9.13 11.77 -5.44
N ALA A 328 -10.09 11.91 -6.35
CA ALA A 328 -10.20 11.05 -7.53
C ALA A 328 -8.98 11.19 -8.45
N GLY A 329 -8.63 12.43 -8.82
CA GLY A 329 -7.50 12.70 -9.71
C GLY A 329 -6.14 12.28 -9.14
N LEU A 330 -5.93 12.40 -7.82
CA LEU A 330 -4.74 11.86 -7.12
C LEU A 330 -4.63 10.34 -7.17
N THR A 331 -5.74 9.63 -7.40
CA THR A 331 -5.75 8.19 -7.66
C THR A 331 -5.42 7.91 -9.12
N GLU A 332 -6.00 8.67 -10.06
CA GLU A 332 -5.71 8.60 -11.51
C GLU A 332 -4.24 8.95 -11.84
N MET A 333 -3.61 9.85 -11.07
CA MET A 333 -2.19 10.23 -11.22
C MET A 333 -1.18 9.10 -10.90
N ARG A 334 -1.60 7.99 -10.28
CA ARG A 334 -0.68 6.90 -9.88
C ARG A 334 -0.22 6.10 -11.09
N GLY A 335 0.98 6.43 -11.60
CA GLY A 335 1.55 5.82 -12.81
C GLY A 335 1.10 6.49 -14.11
N ALA A 336 0.49 7.68 -14.04
CA ALA A 336 0.10 8.44 -15.22
C ALA A 336 1.32 8.95 -16.00
N THR A 337 1.25 8.87 -17.34
CA THR A 337 2.30 9.37 -18.24
C THR A 337 2.34 10.89 -18.37
N SER A 338 1.27 11.59 -17.98
CA SER A 338 1.17 13.06 -18.04
C SER A 338 0.47 13.67 -16.81
N PRO A 339 1.12 13.68 -15.61
CA PRO A 339 0.53 14.24 -14.39
C PRO A 339 0.08 15.70 -14.53
N ARG A 340 0.81 16.52 -15.31
CA ARG A 340 0.43 17.90 -15.66
C ARG A 340 -0.99 17.99 -16.26
N LEU A 341 -1.29 17.14 -17.25
CA LEU A 341 -2.58 17.15 -17.94
C LEU A 341 -3.72 16.75 -17.01
N LEU A 342 -3.49 15.80 -16.10
CA LEU A 342 -4.47 15.42 -15.09
C LEU A 342 -4.75 16.58 -14.12
N LEU A 343 -3.72 17.28 -13.65
CA LEU A 343 -3.88 18.48 -12.82
C LEU A 343 -4.69 19.58 -13.54
N GLU A 344 -4.35 19.88 -14.79
CA GLU A 344 -5.08 20.85 -15.62
C GLU A 344 -6.57 20.46 -15.79
N LEU A 345 -6.86 19.17 -16.00
CA LEU A 345 -8.22 18.64 -16.08
C LEU A 345 -8.97 18.65 -14.73
N MET A 346 -8.29 18.43 -13.61
CA MET A 346 -8.86 18.54 -12.26
C MET A 346 -9.30 19.99 -11.98
N CYS A 347 -8.42 20.96 -12.25
CA CYS A 347 -8.71 22.38 -12.16
C CYS A 347 -9.90 22.78 -13.06
N ALA A 348 -9.94 22.31 -14.31
CA ALA A 348 -11.07 22.52 -15.21
C ALA A 348 -12.40 21.98 -14.64
N ARG A 349 -12.39 20.78 -14.03
CA ARG A 349 -13.58 20.14 -13.44
C ARG A 349 -14.10 20.85 -12.18
N VAL A 350 -13.24 21.57 -11.44
CA VAL A 350 -13.66 22.44 -10.31
C VAL A 350 -14.23 23.76 -10.83
N LEU A 351 -13.61 24.38 -11.84
CA LEU A 351 -14.12 25.60 -12.47
C LEU A 351 -15.48 25.40 -13.16
N LEU A 352 -15.72 24.22 -13.75
CA LEU A 352 -16.91 23.92 -14.57
C LEU A 352 -17.90 22.92 -13.90
N PRO A 353 -18.75 23.36 -12.94
CA PRO A 353 -19.81 22.54 -12.37
C PRO A 353 -20.65 21.79 -13.39
N GLY A 354 -21.25 22.53 -14.34
CA GLY A 354 -22.18 22.01 -15.34
C GLY A 354 -21.61 21.01 -16.35
N ALA A 355 -20.29 20.78 -16.36
CA ALA A 355 -19.69 19.70 -17.15
C ALA A 355 -19.89 18.31 -16.51
N ALA A 356 -20.27 18.25 -15.23
CA ALA A 356 -20.57 17.00 -14.52
C ALA A 356 -22.09 16.87 -14.23
N GLN A 357 -22.61 15.65 -14.38
CA GLN A 357 -23.97 15.27 -13.96
C GLN A 357 -23.98 14.88 -12.47
N GLY A 358 -25.17 14.88 -11.84
CA GLY A 358 -25.36 14.46 -10.45
C GLY A 358 -25.71 15.59 -9.48
N GLU A 359 -26.19 15.22 -8.29
CA GLU A 359 -26.81 16.15 -7.32
C GLU A 359 -25.82 17.17 -6.72
N ALA A 360 -24.61 16.74 -6.33
CA ALA A 360 -23.55 17.64 -5.87
C ALA A 360 -23.16 18.69 -6.94
N SER A 361 -23.31 18.35 -8.23
CA SER A 361 -23.11 19.29 -9.34
C SER A 361 -24.22 20.35 -9.42
N LEU A 362 -25.45 20.00 -9.05
CA LEU A 362 -26.58 20.93 -8.97
C LEU A 362 -26.49 21.81 -7.72
N LEU A 363 -26.16 21.24 -6.56
CA LEU A 363 -25.97 21.99 -5.31
C LEU A 363 -24.86 23.04 -5.44
N ALA A 364 -23.67 22.66 -5.91
CA ALA A 364 -22.58 23.61 -6.16
C ALA A 364 -22.94 24.70 -7.21
N ARG A 365 -23.92 24.46 -8.10
CA ARG A 365 -24.46 25.49 -9.01
C ARG A 365 -25.44 26.43 -8.33
N LEU A 366 -26.28 25.92 -7.42
CA LEU A 366 -27.24 26.72 -6.64
C LEU A 366 -26.50 27.66 -5.69
N GLU A 367 -25.56 27.14 -4.89
CA GLU A 367 -24.71 27.95 -4.01
C GLU A 367 -23.97 29.06 -4.78
N ARG A 368 -23.49 28.75 -6.00
CA ARG A 368 -22.81 29.72 -6.89
C ARG A 368 -23.74 30.79 -7.46
N LEU A 369 -25.03 30.52 -7.62
CA LEU A 369 -26.05 31.47 -8.08
C LEU A 369 -26.53 32.38 -6.94
N GLU A 370 -26.65 31.81 -5.74
CA GLU A 370 -27.02 32.51 -4.50
C GLU A 370 -25.91 33.48 -4.07
N ARG A 371 -24.68 32.99 -3.83
CA ARG A 371 -23.51 33.85 -3.54
C ARG A 371 -23.17 34.81 -4.67
N GLY A 372 -23.41 34.41 -5.92
CA GLY A 372 -23.18 35.25 -7.10
C GLY A 372 -24.16 36.42 -7.24
N GLY A 373 -25.13 36.57 -6.33
CA GLY A 373 -26.13 37.65 -6.38
C GLY A 373 -27.03 37.60 -7.62
N ALA A 374 -27.02 36.50 -8.38
CA ALA A 374 -27.74 36.41 -9.65
C ALA A 374 -29.27 36.52 -9.45
N VAL A 375 -29.77 35.97 -8.34
CA VAL A 375 -31.17 36.12 -7.92
C VAL A 375 -31.49 37.57 -7.56
N ALA A 376 -30.61 38.25 -6.82
CA ALA A 376 -30.77 39.65 -6.44
C ALA A 376 -30.69 40.61 -7.63
N GLN A 377 -29.74 40.40 -8.55
CA GLN A 377 -29.64 41.15 -9.80
C GLN A 377 -30.85 40.89 -10.72
N MET A 378 -31.34 39.65 -10.81
CA MET A 378 -32.51 39.34 -11.62
C MET A 378 -33.79 39.92 -11.01
N ALA A 379 -33.92 39.96 -9.68
CA ALA A 379 -34.99 40.68 -8.98
C ALA A 379 -34.91 42.20 -9.20
N ALA A 380 -33.71 42.80 -9.11
CA ALA A 380 -33.49 44.22 -9.41
C ALA A 380 -33.77 44.55 -10.89
N ARG A 381 -33.47 43.63 -11.81
CA ARG A 381 -33.79 43.79 -13.23
C ARG A 381 -35.30 43.69 -13.47
N ALA A 382 -35.98 42.79 -12.77
CA ALA A 382 -37.44 42.67 -12.81
C ALA A 382 -38.15 43.91 -12.25
N THR A 383 -37.68 44.51 -11.16
CA THR A 383 -38.23 45.79 -10.66
C THR A 383 -37.90 46.97 -11.56
N SER A 384 -36.77 46.95 -12.28
CA SER A 384 -36.45 47.97 -13.30
C SER A 384 -37.28 47.89 -14.58
N ALA A 385 -38.01 46.79 -14.82
CA ALA A 385 -38.79 46.58 -16.05
C ALA A 385 -40.18 47.27 -16.06
N GLY A 386 -40.52 48.02 -15.00
CA GLY A 386 -41.85 48.58 -14.74
C GLY A 386 -42.26 49.82 -15.56
N ALA A 387 -41.95 49.91 -16.86
CA ALA A 387 -42.32 51.06 -17.70
C ALA A 387 -42.48 50.79 -19.22
N VAL A 388 -43.03 49.64 -19.64
CA VAL A 388 -43.38 49.43 -21.05
C VAL A 388 -44.73 50.09 -21.38
N THR A 389 -44.70 51.35 -21.82
CA THR A 389 -45.89 52.04 -22.36
C THR A 389 -46.26 51.45 -23.73
N ILE A 390 -47.40 50.76 -23.80
CA ILE A 390 -47.91 50.18 -25.05
C ILE A 390 -48.56 51.28 -25.92
N PRO A 391 -48.06 51.57 -27.13
CA PRO A 391 -48.74 52.48 -28.05
C PRO A 391 -49.97 51.78 -28.67
N ARG A 392 -51.13 52.45 -28.58
CA ARG A 392 -52.39 51.97 -29.18
C ARG A 392 -52.41 52.29 -30.69
N PRO A 393 -52.84 51.37 -31.57
CA PRO A 393 -52.89 51.63 -33.00
C PRO A 393 -53.92 52.71 -33.36
N GLY A 394 -53.51 53.65 -34.22
CA GLY A 394 -54.32 54.71 -34.82
C GLY A 394 -53.91 54.92 -36.28
N ALA A 395 -54.84 55.38 -37.12
CA ALA A 395 -54.67 55.41 -38.57
C ALA A 395 -53.71 56.52 -39.07
N ALA A 396 -53.20 56.33 -40.29
CA ALA A 396 -52.13 57.14 -40.87
C ALA A 396 -52.54 58.55 -41.33
N THR A 397 -51.56 59.44 -41.40
CA THR A 397 -51.57 60.59 -42.33
C THR A 397 -50.13 60.98 -42.68
N VAL A 398 -49.94 61.48 -43.89
CA VAL A 398 -48.70 62.02 -44.51
C VAL A 398 -49.13 63.39 -45.05
N PRO A 399 -48.40 64.52 -44.87
CA PRO A 399 -46.97 64.72 -45.24
C PRO A 399 -46.20 65.55 -44.17
N ASP A 400 -45.05 66.21 -44.38
CA ASP A 400 -44.19 66.46 -45.57
C ASP A 400 -42.71 66.66 -45.14
N ALA A 401 -41.78 66.79 -46.10
CA ALA A 401 -40.37 67.15 -45.85
C ALA A 401 -40.16 68.67 -45.74
N PRO A 402 -39.06 69.13 -45.07
CA PRO A 402 -37.92 69.58 -45.88
C PRO A 402 -36.50 69.36 -45.30
N VAL A 403 -35.55 69.43 -46.24
CA VAL A 403 -34.07 69.33 -46.25
C VAL A 403 -33.19 69.89 -45.09
N SER A 404 -31.95 69.34 -45.04
CA SER A 404 -30.68 69.96 -44.57
C SER A 404 -30.41 70.11 -43.06
N SER A 405 -29.16 70.06 -42.55
CA SER A 405 -27.85 69.72 -43.17
C SER A 405 -26.76 69.38 -42.14
N GLY A 406 -25.87 68.44 -42.46
CA GLY A 406 -24.54 68.26 -41.84
C GLY A 406 -24.47 67.61 -40.45
N ALA A 407 -23.30 67.16 -39.96
CA ALA A 407 -22.04 66.88 -40.66
C ALA A 407 -21.08 66.02 -39.79
N HIS A 408 -20.28 65.14 -40.44
CA HIS A 408 -19.09 64.45 -39.91
C HIS A 408 -19.27 63.47 -38.71
N ALA A 409 -18.45 62.44 -38.50
CA ALA A 409 -17.39 61.83 -39.33
C ALA A 409 -17.50 60.29 -39.26
N ALA A 410 -17.05 59.59 -40.30
CA ALA A 410 -17.06 58.13 -40.35
C ALA A 410 -15.64 57.55 -40.17
N THR A 411 -15.54 56.50 -39.36
CA THR A 411 -14.47 55.49 -39.49
C THR A 411 -14.87 54.47 -40.56
N PRO A 412 -13.93 54.02 -41.40
CA PRO A 412 -14.07 52.77 -42.14
C PRO A 412 -12.98 51.76 -41.74
N SER A 413 -13.40 50.50 -41.58
CA SER A 413 -12.51 49.36 -41.33
C SER A 413 -12.30 48.53 -42.60
N VAL A 414 -11.11 47.90 -42.71
CA VAL A 414 -10.73 46.74 -43.56
C VAL A 414 -10.92 46.79 -45.10
N THR A 415 -9.95 46.21 -45.84
CA THR A 415 -10.16 45.14 -46.85
C THR A 415 -8.83 44.67 -47.52
N SER A 416 -8.75 43.37 -47.86
CA SER A 416 -7.85 42.67 -48.84
C SER A 416 -6.30 42.76 -48.77
N THR A 417 -5.69 41.62 -48.38
CA THR A 417 -4.70 40.77 -49.12
C THR A 417 -4.20 41.15 -50.53
N PRO A 418 -3.11 40.51 -51.06
CA PRO A 418 -1.76 40.24 -50.53
C PRO A 418 -0.66 40.84 -51.48
N PRO A 419 0.65 40.57 -51.33
CA PRO A 419 1.31 39.66 -52.31
C PRO A 419 2.60 38.92 -51.83
N THR A 420 3.14 38.07 -52.72
CA THR A 420 4.39 37.29 -52.61
C THR A 420 5.62 38.05 -53.13
N THR A 421 6.78 37.97 -52.45
CA THR A 421 8.13 37.70 -53.05
C THR A 421 9.23 37.51 -51.99
N ALA A 422 10.28 36.75 -52.33
CA ALA A 422 11.58 36.71 -51.65
C ALA A 422 12.67 37.29 -52.58
N PRO A 423 13.92 37.55 -52.12
CA PRO A 423 14.92 36.48 -52.16
C PRO A 423 16.02 36.46 -51.06
N SER A 424 16.58 35.26 -50.89
CA SER A 424 17.99 34.86 -50.60
C SER A 424 18.95 35.71 -49.74
N HIS A 425 19.53 35.07 -48.71
CA HIS A 425 20.91 34.50 -48.70
C HIS A 425 21.03 33.57 -47.46
N ASP A 426 21.49 32.31 -47.54
CA ASP A 426 22.89 31.82 -47.68
C ASP A 426 23.79 32.15 -46.47
N VAL A 427 24.56 31.26 -45.80
CA VAL A 427 24.77 29.78 -45.78
C VAL A 427 25.46 29.43 -44.40
N VAL A 428 25.85 28.21 -43.94
CA VAL A 428 25.99 26.85 -44.51
C VAL A 428 25.92 25.75 -43.41
N ALA A 429 25.39 24.55 -43.74
CA ALA A 429 25.70 23.21 -43.16
C ALA A 429 25.48 22.93 -41.63
N THR A 430 25.44 21.68 -41.12
CA THR A 430 25.89 20.38 -41.68
C THR A 430 25.09 19.17 -41.16
N ALA A 431 25.05 18.11 -41.99
CA ALA A 431 24.93 16.68 -41.64
C ALA A 431 23.79 16.17 -40.72
N SER A 432 22.75 15.61 -41.35
CA SER A 432 22.05 14.44 -40.80
C SER A 432 22.75 13.16 -41.24
N ALA A 433 22.92 12.18 -40.35
CA ALA A 433 23.49 10.87 -40.67
C ALA A 433 22.43 9.77 -40.64
N GLN A 434 22.30 9.01 -41.72
CA GLN A 434 21.55 7.75 -41.75
C GLN A 434 22.48 6.59 -41.39
N VAL A 435 22.01 5.64 -40.58
CA VAL A 435 22.57 4.28 -40.48
C VAL A 435 21.40 3.29 -40.56
N ALA A 436 21.62 2.14 -41.17
CA ALA A 436 20.60 1.15 -41.51
C ALA A 436 20.76 -0.16 -40.71
N ALA A 437 20.03 -1.19 -41.15
CA ALA A 437 20.12 -2.62 -40.80
C ALA A 437 19.32 -3.13 -39.57
N GLY A 438 18.36 -4.01 -39.86
CA GLY A 438 18.38 -5.37 -39.31
C GLY A 438 19.01 -6.34 -40.34
N PRO A 439 18.89 -7.68 -40.20
CA PRO A 439 17.96 -8.41 -39.33
C PRO A 439 18.59 -9.66 -38.64
N ALA A 440 17.69 -10.57 -38.23
CA ALA A 440 17.86 -12.02 -38.05
C ALA A 440 18.41 -12.56 -36.70
N ALA A 441 17.67 -13.55 -36.19
CA ALA A 441 17.84 -14.19 -34.89
C ALA A 441 18.58 -15.55 -34.97
N ALA A 442 19.17 -15.94 -33.84
CA ALA A 442 19.22 -17.32 -33.35
C ALA A 442 19.40 -17.28 -31.81
N GLY A 443 18.89 -18.21 -30.99
CA GLY A 443 18.09 -19.39 -31.30
C GLY A 443 18.81 -20.68 -30.86
N HIS A 444 18.47 -21.20 -29.68
CA HIS A 444 18.81 -22.56 -29.26
C HIS A 444 17.64 -23.16 -28.46
N GLN A 445 17.10 -24.28 -28.95
CA GLN A 445 16.23 -25.18 -28.21
C GLN A 445 16.89 -26.56 -28.18
N GLY A 446 16.73 -27.27 -27.07
CA GLY A 446 17.01 -28.68 -26.95
C GLY A 446 16.53 -29.18 -25.58
N GLY A 447 15.72 -30.23 -25.48
CA GLY A 447 15.06 -31.01 -26.52
C GLY A 447 14.87 -32.47 -26.08
N GLN A 448 13.85 -33.14 -26.64
CA GLN A 448 13.46 -34.52 -26.32
C GLN A 448 12.86 -34.69 -24.90
N GLY A 449 12.00 -35.67 -24.64
CA GLY A 449 11.40 -36.66 -25.56
C GLY A 449 10.24 -37.39 -24.88
N SER A 450 9.37 -38.03 -25.68
CA SER A 450 8.21 -38.79 -25.17
C SER A 450 8.31 -40.27 -25.52
N ALA A 451 8.19 -41.11 -24.50
CA ALA A 451 7.75 -42.51 -24.55
C ALA A 451 7.34 -42.92 -23.12
N GLY A 452 6.51 -43.95 -22.95
CA GLY A 452 6.09 -44.43 -21.63
C GLY A 452 5.60 -45.88 -21.64
N GLY A 453 5.21 -46.39 -20.46
CA GLY A 453 4.61 -47.71 -20.25
C GLY A 453 5.24 -48.47 -19.06
N GLY A 454 4.43 -49.30 -18.37
CA GLY A 454 4.93 -50.31 -17.43
C GLY A 454 4.62 -50.10 -15.93
N ASP A 455 3.40 -50.46 -15.53
CA ASP A 455 3.06 -51.43 -14.47
C ASP A 455 3.62 -51.31 -13.01
N ASP A 456 2.75 -50.82 -12.12
CA ASP A 456 2.04 -51.61 -11.07
C ASP A 456 2.75 -52.13 -9.77
N TRP A 457 1.92 -52.39 -8.74
CA TRP A 457 2.16 -53.00 -7.40
C TRP A 457 2.84 -52.15 -6.29
N PRO A 458 2.47 -52.34 -5.00
CA PRO A 458 1.09 -52.31 -4.46
C PRO A 458 0.95 -51.55 -3.12
N GLU A 459 -0.28 -51.20 -2.73
CA GLU A 459 -0.59 -50.58 -1.43
C GLU A 459 -0.93 -51.61 -0.33
N THR A 460 -0.45 -51.41 0.91
CA THR A 460 -0.57 -52.40 2.00
C THR A 460 -1.83 -52.24 2.86
N VAL A 461 -2.74 -53.21 2.77
CA VAL A 461 -3.94 -53.30 3.63
C VAL A 461 -3.60 -53.80 5.04
N ARG A 462 -4.28 -53.26 6.07
CA ARG A 462 -4.47 -53.91 7.39
C ARG A 462 -5.97 -54.15 7.65
N PRO A 463 -6.42 -55.37 7.98
CA PRO A 463 -7.84 -55.68 8.18
C PRO A 463 -8.29 -55.58 9.65
N GLY A 464 -9.55 -55.25 9.89
CA GLY A 464 -10.18 -55.40 11.21
C GLY A 464 -11.55 -54.72 11.39
N ALA A 465 -12.56 -55.51 11.75
CA ALA A 465 -13.88 -55.14 12.28
C ALA A 465 -14.91 -54.40 11.38
N ALA A 466 -16.18 -54.73 11.63
CA ALA A 466 -17.43 -54.22 11.05
C ALA A 466 -18.60 -54.66 11.97
N PRO A 467 -19.86 -54.21 11.80
CA PRO A 467 -20.35 -52.86 11.44
C PRO A 467 -21.50 -52.35 12.36
N SER A 468 -21.94 -51.10 12.14
CA SER A 468 -23.27 -50.55 12.54
C SER A 468 -23.52 -50.28 14.04
N PRO A 469 -24.56 -49.49 14.43
CA PRO A 469 -25.58 -48.80 13.62
C PRO A 469 -25.67 -47.26 13.81
N SER A 470 -26.50 -46.61 12.99
CA SER A 470 -26.92 -45.20 13.12
C SER A 470 -27.98 -44.98 14.21
N PRO A 471 -28.22 -43.71 14.57
CA PRO A 471 -29.59 -43.20 14.68
C PRO A 471 -29.88 -42.08 13.67
N SER A 472 -31.16 -41.88 13.34
CA SER A 472 -31.68 -40.97 12.30
C SER A 472 -32.52 -39.84 12.96
N PRO A 473 -33.23 -38.92 12.25
CA PRO A 473 -33.36 -37.53 12.72
C PRO A 473 -34.79 -37.12 13.13
N VAL A 474 -34.97 -35.83 13.44
CA VAL A 474 -36.29 -35.17 13.60
C VAL A 474 -36.25 -33.74 13.05
N GLY A 475 -37.32 -33.29 12.38
CA GLY A 475 -37.52 -31.87 12.05
C GLY A 475 -38.04 -31.55 10.64
N VAL A 476 -39.35 -31.68 10.46
CA VAL A 476 -40.22 -31.04 9.42
C VAL A 476 -39.75 -29.64 8.94
N VAL A 477 -40.05 -29.17 7.72
CA VAL A 477 -41.32 -29.33 6.95
C VAL A 477 -41.06 -29.48 5.43
N SER A 478 -42.07 -29.95 4.68
CA SER A 478 -42.14 -29.85 3.21
C SER A 478 -43.52 -29.37 2.76
N ALA A 479 -43.55 -28.58 1.69
CA ALA A 479 -44.76 -28.27 0.92
C ALA A 479 -44.41 -28.33 -0.58
N SER A 480 -45.27 -28.97 -1.36
CA SER A 480 -45.20 -29.10 -2.83
C SER A 480 -45.80 -27.84 -3.51
N VAL A 481 -45.86 -27.63 -4.83
CA VAL A 481 -46.29 -28.51 -5.94
C VAL A 481 -45.72 -28.00 -7.30
N GLN A 482 -45.83 -28.86 -8.33
CA GLN A 482 -45.96 -28.55 -9.77
C GLN A 482 -44.71 -28.52 -10.66
N ALA A 483 -44.92 -28.86 -11.94
CA ALA A 483 -43.92 -29.10 -12.97
C ALA A 483 -44.51 -28.90 -14.37
N ALA A 484 -43.64 -28.76 -15.39
CA ALA A 484 -43.95 -28.58 -16.82
C ALA A 484 -44.60 -27.21 -17.17
N PRO A 485 -44.45 -26.67 -18.41
CA PRO A 485 -43.99 -27.33 -19.65
C PRO A 485 -42.58 -26.95 -20.12
N ALA A 486 -42.07 -27.73 -21.09
CA ALA A 486 -40.94 -27.33 -21.92
C ALA A 486 -41.42 -26.38 -23.05
N ALA A 487 -40.63 -25.35 -23.35
CA ALA A 487 -40.84 -24.45 -24.49
C ALA A 487 -39.63 -24.50 -25.44
N GLN A 488 -39.85 -24.39 -26.75
CA GLN A 488 -38.78 -24.48 -27.73
C GLN A 488 -37.83 -23.26 -27.66
N ALA A 489 -36.52 -23.51 -27.75
CA ALA A 489 -35.53 -22.46 -27.87
C ALA A 489 -35.54 -21.87 -29.30
N ALA A 490 -35.97 -20.62 -29.43
CA ALA A 490 -35.67 -19.81 -30.61
C ALA A 490 -34.22 -19.27 -30.51
N PRO A 491 -33.45 -19.21 -31.61
CA PRO A 491 -32.07 -18.75 -31.56
C PRO A 491 -32.01 -17.23 -31.31
N VAL A 492 -31.42 -16.83 -30.18
CA VAL A 492 -31.19 -15.42 -29.87
C VAL A 492 -30.03 -14.91 -30.71
N ALA A 493 -30.34 -14.29 -31.85
CA ALA A 493 -29.35 -13.74 -32.79
C ALA A 493 -28.73 -12.42 -32.30
N GLY A 494 -28.15 -12.42 -31.09
CA GLY A 494 -27.40 -11.32 -30.50
C GLY A 494 -25.91 -11.59 -30.53
N GLY A 495 -25.16 -10.86 -31.37
CA GLY A 495 -23.70 -10.87 -31.31
C GLY A 495 -23.18 -10.22 -30.02
N ALA A 496 -21.91 -10.47 -29.67
CA ALA A 496 -21.31 -10.12 -28.36
C ALA A 496 -21.61 -8.70 -27.82
N GLY A 497 -21.86 -7.70 -28.67
CA GLY A 497 -22.30 -6.37 -28.24
C GLY A 497 -23.53 -6.36 -27.32
N SER A 498 -24.51 -7.25 -27.50
CA SER A 498 -25.68 -7.34 -26.59
C SER A 498 -25.31 -7.93 -25.23
N MET A 499 -24.43 -8.93 -25.22
CA MET A 499 -23.93 -9.55 -23.99
C MET A 499 -23.19 -8.54 -23.12
N GLN A 500 -22.30 -7.75 -23.72
CA GLN A 500 -21.53 -6.72 -23.03
C GLN A 500 -22.45 -5.66 -22.39
N GLN A 501 -23.58 -5.32 -23.02
CA GLN A 501 -24.56 -4.39 -22.48
C GLN A 501 -25.41 -4.98 -21.34
N GLN A 502 -25.63 -6.30 -21.34
CA GLN A 502 -26.39 -7.02 -20.30
C GLN A 502 -25.52 -7.55 -19.14
N TRP A 503 -24.19 -7.61 -19.33
CA TRP A 503 -23.22 -8.07 -18.33
C TRP A 503 -23.32 -7.38 -16.96
N PRO A 504 -23.61 -6.06 -16.83
CA PRO A 504 -23.82 -5.43 -15.52
C PRO A 504 -25.00 -6.03 -14.73
N ALA A 505 -26.07 -6.46 -15.41
CA ALA A 505 -27.20 -7.13 -14.77
C ALA A 505 -26.85 -8.57 -14.35
N VAL A 506 -26.08 -9.29 -15.17
CA VAL A 506 -25.55 -10.62 -14.83
C VAL A 506 -24.62 -10.53 -13.61
N LEU A 507 -23.76 -9.52 -13.53
CA LEU A 507 -22.93 -9.26 -12.34
C LEU A 507 -23.77 -8.91 -11.10
N ALA A 508 -24.88 -8.17 -11.25
CA ALA A 508 -25.79 -7.88 -10.14
C ALA A 508 -26.47 -9.16 -9.61
N ALA A 509 -27.00 -10.01 -10.49
CA ALA A 509 -27.56 -11.31 -10.11
C ALA A 509 -26.52 -12.24 -9.48
N LEU A 510 -25.31 -12.29 -10.06
CA LEU A 510 -24.19 -13.06 -9.53
C LEU A 510 -23.78 -12.59 -8.12
N LYS A 511 -23.82 -11.28 -7.84
CA LYS A 511 -23.55 -10.71 -6.51
C LYS A 511 -24.56 -11.16 -5.46
N GLN A 512 -25.84 -11.27 -5.83
CA GLN A 512 -26.89 -11.78 -4.96
C GLN A 512 -26.75 -13.30 -4.73
N ARG A 513 -26.38 -14.06 -5.77
CA ARG A 513 -26.27 -15.53 -5.73
C ARG A 513 -24.98 -16.03 -5.05
N SER A 514 -23.84 -15.37 -5.25
CA SER A 514 -22.59 -15.63 -4.53
C SER A 514 -21.60 -14.47 -4.63
N ILE A 515 -21.44 -13.71 -3.54
CA ILE A 515 -20.49 -12.60 -3.44
C ILE A 515 -19.04 -13.02 -3.72
N VAL A 516 -18.66 -14.26 -3.43
CA VAL A 516 -17.31 -14.81 -3.65
C VAL A 516 -17.05 -15.08 -5.12
N VAL A 517 -18.01 -15.66 -5.85
CA VAL A 517 -17.90 -15.86 -7.30
C VAL A 517 -17.97 -14.51 -8.02
N TRP A 518 -18.87 -13.62 -7.58
CA TRP A 518 -18.95 -12.26 -8.09
C TRP A 518 -17.61 -11.51 -7.97
N ALA A 519 -16.99 -11.47 -6.78
CA ALA A 519 -15.72 -10.77 -6.57
C ALA A 519 -14.57 -11.33 -7.44
N ASN A 520 -14.53 -12.65 -7.63
CA ASN A 520 -13.54 -13.28 -8.52
C ASN A 520 -13.77 -12.87 -9.99
N VAL A 521 -15.00 -12.94 -10.49
CA VAL A 521 -15.35 -12.63 -11.88
C VAL A 521 -15.22 -11.13 -12.17
N SER A 522 -15.81 -10.26 -11.33
CA SER A 522 -15.83 -8.80 -11.56
C SER A 522 -14.45 -8.14 -11.51
N THR A 523 -13.49 -8.75 -10.79
CA THR A 523 -12.13 -8.22 -10.64
C THR A 523 -11.14 -8.81 -11.65
N ASN A 524 -11.35 -10.05 -12.12
CA ASN A 524 -10.33 -10.81 -12.86
C ASN A 524 -10.76 -11.30 -14.26
N ALA A 525 -12.02 -11.13 -14.66
CA ALA A 525 -12.57 -11.71 -15.89
C ALA A 525 -13.40 -10.72 -16.72
N GLN A 526 -13.36 -10.89 -18.04
CA GLN A 526 -14.16 -10.15 -19.01
C GLN A 526 -14.76 -11.10 -20.07
N VAL A 527 -15.91 -10.72 -20.66
CA VAL A 527 -16.51 -11.49 -21.76
C VAL A 527 -15.69 -11.31 -23.03
N VAL A 528 -15.08 -12.38 -23.52
CA VAL A 528 -14.27 -12.41 -24.75
C VAL A 528 -15.10 -12.80 -25.97
N GLY A 529 -16.07 -13.70 -25.79
CA GLY A 529 -16.93 -14.18 -26.87
C GLY A 529 -18.23 -14.80 -26.36
N VAL A 530 -19.21 -14.91 -27.26
CA VAL A 530 -20.47 -15.62 -27.04
C VAL A 530 -20.81 -16.39 -28.31
N GLU A 531 -20.99 -17.71 -28.19
CA GLU A 531 -21.40 -18.57 -29.30
C GLU A 531 -22.66 -19.35 -28.90
N GLY A 532 -23.83 -18.86 -29.35
CA GLY A 532 -25.12 -19.38 -28.93
C GLY A 532 -25.29 -19.25 -27.40
N ASN A 533 -25.33 -20.40 -26.72
CA ASN A 533 -25.50 -20.49 -25.26
C ASN A 533 -24.17 -20.63 -24.49
N LEU A 534 -23.02 -20.52 -25.17
CA LEU A 534 -21.69 -20.58 -24.55
C LEU A 534 -21.12 -19.16 -24.38
N VAL A 535 -20.75 -18.78 -23.15
CA VAL A 535 -20.04 -17.53 -22.85
C VAL A 535 -18.59 -17.82 -22.51
N THR A 536 -17.66 -17.20 -23.24
CA THR A 536 -16.21 -17.34 -23.01
C THR A 536 -15.71 -16.18 -22.16
N LEU A 537 -15.23 -16.48 -20.96
CA LEU A 537 -14.64 -15.52 -20.03
C LEU A 537 -13.11 -15.55 -20.13
N GLY A 538 -12.51 -14.44 -20.54
CA GLY A 538 -11.07 -14.24 -20.53
C GLY A 538 -10.60 -13.72 -19.18
N PHE A 539 -9.71 -14.45 -18.54
CA PHE A 539 -9.09 -14.08 -17.26
C PHE A 539 -7.72 -13.44 -17.45
N SER A 540 -7.45 -12.38 -16.68
CA SER A 540 -6.18 -11.65 -16.71
C SER A 540 -5.01 -12.41 -16.07
N GLN A 541 -5.28 -13.49 -15.33
CA GLN A 541 -4.28 -14.26 -14.58
C GLN A 541 -4.59 -15.76 -14.59
N VAL A 542 -3.58 -16.60 -14.86
CA VAL A 542 -3.71 -18.08 -14.88
C VAL A 542 -4.22 -18.62 -13.53
N GLY A 543 -3.74 -18.04 -12.42
CA GLY A 543 -4.19 -18.42 -11.08
C GLY A 543 -5.66 -18.11 -10.82
N ALA A 544 -6.19 -16.99 -11.33
CA ALA A 544 -7.60 -16.64 -11.22
C ALA A 544 -8.48 -17.60 -12.03
N MET A 545 -8.05 -17.95 -13.24
CA MET A 545 -8.73 -18.94 -14.11
C MET A 545 -8.79 -20.34 -13.46
N LYS A 546 -7.66 -20.84 -12.93
CA LYS A 546 -7.64 -22.13 -12.21
C LYS A 546 -8.51 -22.11 -10.94
N ASN A 547 -8.51 -21.00 -10.21
CA ASN A 547 -9.38 -20.82 -9.04
C ASN A 547 -10.87 -20.66 -9.40
N PHE A 548 -11.20 -20.34 -10.65
CA PHE A 548 -12.58 -20.29 -11.14
C PHE A 548 -13.06 -21.70 -11.56
N THR A 549 -12.30 -22.40 -12.40
CA THR A 549 -12.67 -23.74 -12.90
C THR A 549 -12.63 -24.82 -11.82
N GLY A 550 -11.71 -24.75 -10.86
CA GLY A 550 -11.49 -25.75 -9.81
C GLY A 550 -12.53 -25.79 -8.69
N GLY A 551 -13.83 -25.57 -8.97
CA GLY A 551 -14.85 -25.60 -7.92
C GLY A 551 -16.30 -25.26 -8.30
N GLY A 552 -16.75 -25.56 -9.53
CA GLY A 552 -18.16 -25.43 -9.93
C GLY A 552 -18.69 -23.98 -10.02
N LYS A 553 -17.79 -22.98 -10.03
CA LYS A 553 -18.15 -21.55 -10.05
C LYS A 553 -18.65 -21.10 -11.42
N ASP A 554 -18.20 -21.79 -12.46
CA ASP A 554 -18.74 -21.79 -13.81
C ASP A 554 -20.26 -22.09 -13.83
N ALA A 555 -20.72 -23.09 -13.07
CA ALA A 555 -22.15 -23.41 -12.95
C ALA A 555 -22.94 -22.31 -12.23
N VAL A 556 -22.33 -21.62 -11.25
CA VAL A 556 -22.95 -20.47 -10.57
C VAL A 556 -23.11 -19.29 -11.53
N VAL A 557 -22.12 -19.02 -12.39
CA VAL A 557 -22.22 -17.99 -13.45
C VAL A 557 -23.20 -18.41 -14.54
N ALA A 558 -23.21 -19.68 -14.97
CA ALA A 558 -24.20 -20.21 -15.91
C ALA A 558 -25.63 -20.07 -15.39
N THR A 559 -25.83 -20.25 -14.08
CA THR A 559 -27.15 -20.01 -13.45
C THR A 559 -27.48 -18.51 -13.43
N ALA A 560 -26.54 -17.63 -13.07
CA ALA A 560 -26.77 -16.18 -13.11
C ALA A 560 -27.02 -15.64 -14.53
N LEU A 561 -26.46 -16.28 -15.57
CA LEU A 561 -26.79 -16.02 -16.98
C LEU A 561 -28.22 -16.47 -17.29
N ALA A 562 -28.63 -17.66 -16.86
CA ALA A 562 -30.01 -18.15 -17.02
C ALA A 562 -31.05 -17.27 -16.29
N ASP A 563 -30.72 -16.80 -15.08
CA ASP A 563 -31.57 -15.91 -14.27
C ASP A 563 -31.86 -14.56 -14.96
N VAL A 564 -30.94 -14.07 -15.81
CA VAL A 564 -31.00 -12.73 -16.44
C VAL A 564 -31.35 -12.77 -17.93
N LEU A 565 -30.96 -13.82 -18.65
CA LEU A 565 -31.12 -13.95 -20.11
C LEU A 565 -32.13 -15.03 -20.51
N GLY A 566 -32.51 -15.93 -19.59
CA GLY A 566 -33.32 -17.11 -19.86
C GLY A 566 -32.54 -18.22 -20.58
N GLY A 567 -33.09 -19.45 -20.56
CA GLY A 567 -32.49 -20.61 -21.22
C GLY A 567 -31.29 -21.22 -20.46
N THR A 568 -30.66 -22.22 -21.08
CA THR A 568 -29.56 -23.02 -20.47
C THR A 568 -28.20 -22.58 -20.99
N TRP A 569 -27.40 -21.94 -20.15
CA TRP A 569 -26.09 -21.40 -20.51
C TRP A 569 -24.93 -22.32 -20.09
N ARG A 570 -23.77 -22.15 -20.73
CA ARG A 570 -22.48 -22.71 -20.33
C ARG A 570 -21.43 -21.61 -20.28
N VAL A 571 -20.40 -21.80 -19.45
CA VAL A 571 -19.31 -20.85 -19.27
C VAL A 571 -17.98 -21.56 -19.50
N GLU A 572 -17.15 -21.01 -20.38
CA GLU A 572 -15.77 -21.45 -20.60
C GLU A 572 -14.79 -20.38 -20.12
N ALA A 573 -13.64 -20.79 -19.58
CA ALA A 573 -12.64 -19.89 -19.03
C ALA A 573 -11.32 -20.00 -19.82
N VAL A 574 -10.86 -18.90 -20.40
CA VAL A 574 -9.61 -18.79 -21.16
C VAL A 574 -8.65 -17.81 -20.48
N VAL A 575 -7.35 -17.89 -20.80
CA VAL A 575 -6.34 -16.98 -20.27
C VAL A 575 -5.94 -15.98 -21.36
N GLY A 576 -6.00 -14.70 -21.03
CA GLY A 576 -5.76 -13.61 -21.98
C GLY A 576 -6.98 -13.32 -22.87
N GLY A 577 -7.11 -12.07 -23.29
CA GLY A 577 -8.23 -11.62 -24.11
C GLY A 577 -8.02 -10.22 -24.66
N SER A 578 -7.59 -10.14 -25.92
CA SER A 578 -7.91 -9.01 -26.79
C SER A 578 -8.97 -9.50 -27.79
N PRO A 579 -9.97 -8.68 -28.16
CA PRO A 579 -11.02 -9.10 -29.07
C PRO A 579 -10.44 -9.42 -30.45
N ALA A 580 -10.76 -10.59 -30.99
CA ALA A 580 -10.36 -10.99 -32.33
C ALA A 580 -11.07 -10.11 -33.39
N PRO A 581 -10.39 -9.70 -34.47
CA PRO A 581 -11.00 -8.88 -35.52
C PRO A 581 -12.10 -9.65 -36.26
N GLN A 582 -13.24 -8.99 -36.51
CA GLN A 582 -14.39 -9.57 -37.18
C GLN A 582 -14.07 -9.89 -38.65
N ASN A 583 -14.03 -11.18 -38.99
CA ASN A 583 -13.68 -11.62 -40.34
C ASN A 583 -14.92 -11.68 -41.25
N THR A 584 -15.14 -10.62 -42.03
CA THR A 584 -16.30 -10.46 -42.92
C THR A 584 -16.27 -11.44 -44.10
N ARG A 585 -17.09 -12.49 -44.03
CA ARG A 585 -17.27 -13.45 -45.14
C ARG A 585 -18.00 -12.81 -46.34
N GLY A 586 -17.25 -12.51 -47.39
CA GLY A 586 -17.80 -12.47 -48.75
C GLY A 586 -18.21 -13.88 -49.24
N PRO A 587 -19.09 -13.99 -50.25
CA PRO A 587 -19.66 -15.27 -50.67
C PRO A 587 -18.64 -16.16 -51.41
N VAL A 588 -18.55 -17.44 -51.02
CA VAL A 588 -17.66 -18.43 -51.64
C VAL A 588 -18.40 -19.24 -52.71
N ARG A 589 -17.80 -19.35 -53.90
CA ARG A 589 -18.23 -20.22 -55.00
C ARG A 589 -17.65 -21.64 -54.80
N PRO A 590 -18.41 -22.72 -55.02
CA PRO A 590 -17.96 -24.08 -54.68
C PRO A 590 -16.94 -24.67 -55.70
N PRO A 591 -15.93 -25.43 -55.24
CA PRO A 591 -15.06 -26.26 -56.08
C PRO A 591 -15.56 -27.71 -56.18
N GLN A 592 -15.09 -28.44 -57.21
CA GLN A 592 -15.27 -29.90 -57.38
C GLN A 592 -14.00 -30.66 -56.92
N PRO A 593 -14.09 -31.96 -56.56
CA PRO A 593 -12.95 -32.75 -56.07
C PRO A 593 -12.25 -33.56 -57.18
N THR A 594 -10.96 -33.92 -57.01
CA THR A 594 -10.41 -35.27 -57.30
C THR A 594 -8.92 -35.46 -56.96
N SER A 595 -8.52 -36.74 -56.80
CA SER A 595 -7.19 -37.37 -57.01
C SER A 595 -5.98 -37.12 -56.07
N ASN A 596 -5.47 -38.25 -55.56
CA ASN A 596 -4.10 -38.58 -55.10
C ASN A 596 -3.34 -39.23 -56.31
N PRO A 597 -2.13 -39.86 -56.24
CA PRO A 597 -1.08 -39.96 -55.20
C PRO A 597 0.40 -39.85 -55.69
N ALA A 598 1.35 -40.14 -54.78
CA ALA A 598 2.60 -40.95 -54.96
C ALA A 598 4.00 -40.28 -54.75
N PRO A 599 5.03 -41.01 -54.23
CA PRO A 599 6.36 -40.48 -53.85
C PRO A 599 7.58 -41.18 -54.51
N GLN A 600 8.83 -40.74 -54.23
CA GLN A 600 10.03 -41.63 -54.28
C GLN A 600 11.37 -41.12 -53.67
N SER A 601 12.14 -42.08 -53.10
CA SER A 601 13.61 -42.23 -53.09
C SER A 601 14.58 -41.40 -52.20
N ALA A 602 15.53 -42.15 -51.61
CA ALA A 602 16.85 -41.76 -51.07
C ALA A 602 17.95 -42.51 -51.91
N PRO A 603 19.23 -42.80 -51.50
CA PRO A 603 20.02 -42.50 -50.28
C PRO A 603 21.50 -42.04 -50.54
N GLY A 604 22.34 -41.91 -49.48
CA GLY A 604 23.81 -41.77 -49.62
C GLY A 604 24.62 -41.61 -48.31
N THR A 605 25.76 -42.30 -48.20
CA THR A 605 26.76 -42.37 -47.07
C THR A 605 28.07 -43.01 -47.60
N PRO A 606 29.20 -43.18 -46.85
CA PRO A 606 29.76 -42.51 -45.65
C PRO A 606 31.29 -42.15 -45.74
N ALA A 607 31.86 -41.48 -44.72
CA ALA A 607 33.28 -41.54 -44.22
C ALA A 607 33.43 -40.50 -43.06
N THR A 608 34.13 -40.66 -41.91
CA THR A 608 35.36 -41.35 -41.47
C THR A 608 36.65 -40.52 -41.65
N THR A 609 37.14 -39.86 -40.58
CA THR A 609 38.55 -39.87 -40.08
C THR A 609 38.76 -38.99 -38.83
N SER A 610 39.63 -39.43 -37.92
CA SER A 610 40.46 -38.59 -37.02
C SER A 610 41.95 -38.82 -37.42
N PRO A 611 42.96 -37.97 -37.09
CA PRO A 611 43.51 -37.95 -35.71
C PRO A 611 44.32 -36.69 -35.26
N GLN A 612 44.89 -36.81 -34.05
CA GLN A 612 46.18 -36.23 -33.59
C GLN A 612 46.29 -34.75 -33.16
N ALA A 613 47.37 -34.48 -32.40
CA ALA A 613 47.68 -33.26 -31.65
C ALA A 613 49.21 -33.05 -31.57
N THR A 614 49.71 -31.84 -31.27
CA THR A 614 51.11 -31.62 -30.85
C THR A 614 51.40 -30.26 -30.18
N THR A 615 52.50 -30.24 -29.41
CA THR A 615 53.41 -29.10 -29.08
C THR A 615 52.94 -27.86 -28.31
N SER A 616 53.55 -27.68 -27.12
CA SER A 616 54.02 -26.39 -26.58
C SER A 616 55.40 -26.02 -27.18
N PRO A 617 55.97 -24.80 -26.95
CA PRO A 617 56.84 -24.61 -25.76
C PRO A 617 56.90 -23.17 -25.17
N GLN A 618 57.63 -23.03 -24.04
CA GLN A 618 58.50 -21.91 -23.51
C GLN A 618 58.26 -20.45 -24.00
N GLY A 619 58.38 -19.37 -23.23
CA GLY A 619 59.04 -19.02 -21.94
C GLY A 619 59.54 -17.55 -22.04
N GLY A 620 59.98 -16.76 -21.04
CA GLY A 620 60.07 -16.85 -19.57
C GLY A 620 60.82 -15.60 -19.00
N THR A 621 60.88 -15.42 -17.67
CA THR A 621 61.69 -14.40 -16.90
C THR A 621 61.34 -12.89 -17.03
N ALA A 622 61.68 -11.96 -16.10
CA ALA A 622 61.80 -11.94 -14.61
C ALA A 622 62.17 -10.50 -14.09
N VAL A 623 62.43 -10.34 -12.76
CA VAL A 623 63.38 -9.39 -12.09
C VAL A 623 62.89 -8.08 -11.40
N HIS A 624 62.81 -8.12 -10.04
CA HIS A 624 63.08 -7.08 -8.98
C HIS A 624 62.43 -5.66 -9.00
N ALA A 625 62.44 -4.83 -7.93
CA ALA A 625 63.05 -4.83 -6.57
C ALA A 625 62.10 -4.16 -5.53
N ALA A 626 62.02 -4.56 -4.24
CA ALA A 626 62.77 -4.07 -3.04
C ALA A 626 62.42 -2.61 -2.56
N SER A 627 62.51 -2.20 -1.28
CA SER A 627 63.28 -2.74 -0.13
C SER A 627 62.90 -2.22 1.29
N GLN A 628 63.15 -3.05 2.33
CA GLN A 628 63.58 -2.73 3.74
C GLN A 628 62.64 -2.00 4.74
N GLY A 629 62.66 -2.30 6.06
CA GLY A 629 63.27 -3.44 6.80
C GLY A 629 63.58 -3.23 8.31
N ARG A 630 63.97 -4.33 9.02
CA ARG A 630 64.59 -4.43 10.39
C ARG A 630 63.66 -4.19 11.62
N SER A 631 63.80 -4.78 12.82
CA SER A 631 64.67 -5.82 13.47
C SER A 631 64.18 -6.07 14.94
N SER A 632 64.58 -7.03 15.80
CA SER A 632 65.23 -8.38 15.74
C SER A 632 65.38 -9.00 17.17
N SER A 633 65.55 -10.33 17.32
CA SER A 633 66.05 -11.10 18.53
C SER A 633 65.17 -11.14 19.81
N HIS A 634 65.12 -12.14 20.72
CA HIS A 634 65.74 -13.48 20.97
C HIS A 634 64.62 -14.46 21.48
N ALA A 635 64.67 -15.81 21.61
CA ALA A 635 65.65 -16.93 21.47
C ALA A 635 66.05 -17.67 22.79
N GLY A 636 65.65 -18.95 22.94
CA GLY A 636 65.94 -19.91 24.05
C GLY A 636 64.76 -20.88 24.29
N THR A 637 64.82 -22.21 24.05
CA THR A 637 65.35 -23.35 24.89
C THR A 637 64.57 -23.60 26.20
N GLN A 638 64.18 -24.82 26.63
CA GLN A 638 64.29 -26.18 26.06
C GLN A 638 63.32 -27.19 26.76
N ASP A 639 63.13 -28.35 26.12
CA ASP A 639 62.71 -29.72 26.58
C ASP A 639 62.44 -30.02 28.08
N ASP A 640 61.39 -30.81 28.42
CA ASP A 640 61.49 -32.29 28.62
C ASP A 640 60.09 -32.98 28.87
N GLN A 641 60.03 -34.26 29.28
CA GLN A 641 58.94 -35.22 29.07
C GLN A 641 58.14 -35.72 30.32
N GLY A 642 56.91 -36.23 30.05
CA GLY A 642 56.24 -37.33 30.79
C GLY A 642 55.28 -36.96 31.93
N SER A 643 54.42 -37.85 32.47
CA SER A 643 53.82 -39.11 31.96
C SER A 643 52.76 -39.65 32.98
N GLN A 644 51.55 -39.97 32.52
CA GLN A 644 50.59 -40.98 33.04
C GLN A 644 50.21 -41.08 34.56
N ASP A 645 48.97 -40.67 34.90
CA ASP A 645 47.84 -41.47 35.47
C ASP A 645 47.99 -42.35 36.77
N PRO A 646 46.93 -42.99 37.33
CA PRO A 646 45.71 -42.46 37.99
C PRO A 646 45.61 -42.78 39.52
N GLY A 647 44.58 -42.28 40.24
CA GLY A 647 44.24 -42.78 41.61
C GLY A 647 43.06 -42.09 42.34
N HIS A 648 42.32 -42.82 43.20
CA HIS A 648 41.11 -42.36 43.92
C HIS A 648 40.84 -43.23 45.19
N PRO A 649 39.76 -42.98 45.98
CA PRO A 649 39.59 -42.08 47.14
C PRO A 649 39.87 -42.78 48.52
N PRO A 650 39.41 -42.31 49.73
CA PRO A 650 38.02 -42.55 50.19
C PRO A 650 37.36 -41.61 51.27
N ALA A 651 36.03 -41.63 51.30
CA ALA A 651 35.05 -41.58 52.43
C ALA A 651 35.18 -40.67 53.68
N ALA A 652 34.08 -39.97 54.04
CA ALA A 652 33.25 -40.24 55.24
C ALA A 652 31.92 -39.42 55.28
N SER A 653 30.87 -39.95 55.92
CA SER A 653 29.53 -39.32 56.16
C SER A 653 29.23 -39.26 57.68
N PRO A 654 28.12 -38.66 58.22
CA PRO A 654 26.78 -39.27 58.11
C PRO A 654 25.52 -38.35 58.13
N SER A 655 24.56 -38.67 57.25
CA SER A 655 23.09 -38.81 57.41
C SER A 655 22.24 -37.99 58.43
N HIS A 656 21.05 -37.57 57.97
CA HIS A 656 19.77 -37.88 58.64
C HIS A 656 18.63 -38.08 57.62
N GLN A 657 17.45 -38.54 58.07
CA GLN A 657 16.45 -39.23 57.24
C GLN A 657 15.12 -38.49 57.00
N THR A 658 14.54 -38.80 55.83
CA THR A 658 13.12 -38.82 55.41
C THR A 658 12.00 -38.53 56.41
N THR A 659 10.97 -37.83 55.94
CA THR A 659 9.58 -38.32 56.00
C THR A 659 8.92 -38.23 54.62
N ASP A 660 7.93 -39.09 54.42
CA ASP A 660 7.02 -39.18 53.27
C ASP A 660 5.63 -38.81 53.79
N GLU A 661 4.85 -37.97 53.08
CA GLU A 661 3.51 -37.59 53.54
C GLU A 661 2.55 -37.26 52.38
N SER A 662 1.36 -37.87 52.44
CA SER A 662 0.40 -37.94 51.33
C SER A 662 -0.52 -36.72 51.23
N TRP A 663 -0.93 -36.39 50.01
CA TRP A 663 -1.99 -35.41 49.75
C TRP A 663 -3.39 -36.04 49.95
N PRO A 664 -4.29 -35.42 50.75
CA PRO A 664 -5.70 -35.82 50.84
C PRO A 664 -6.57 -35.22 49.72
N ASP A 665 -7.72 -35.85 49.48
CA ASP A 665 -8.70 -35.43 48.46
C ASP A 665 -9.41 -34.09 48.76
N ALA A 666 -10.03 -33.53 47.71
CA ALA A 666 -10.79 -32.28 47.75
C ALA A 666 -12.27 -32.49 48.17
N PRO A 667 -12.95 -31.41 48.60
CA PRO A 667 -14.39 -31.30 48.54
C PRO A 667 -14.85 -30.55 47.28
N ASP A 668 -15.76 -31.14 46.51
CA ASP A 668 -16.56 -30.41 45.51
C ASP A 668 -17.60 -29.52 46.20
N ASP A 669 -17.68 -28.22 45.86
CA ASP A 669 -18.94 -27.55 45.47
C ASP A 669 -18.72 -26.12 44.90
N LEU A 670 -19.82 -25.51 44.43
CA LEU A 670 -20.05 -24.13 43.96
C LEU A 670 -20.00 -23.87 42.44
N SER A 671 -21.17 -24.01 41.82
CA SER A 671 -21.53 -23.44 40.51
C SER A 671 -21.65 -21.90 40.54
N PRO A 672 -21.53 -21.20 39.39
CA PRO A 672 -21.32 -19.75 39.35
C PRO A 672 -22.59 -18.91 39.60
N GLY A 673 -22.42 -17.81 40.34
CA GLY A 673 -23.46 -16.80 40.59
C GLY A 673 -23.56 -15.72 39.50
N SER A 674 -24.77 -15.34 39.13
CA SER A 674 -25.08 -14.30 38.14
C SER A 674 -24.69 -12.88 38.58
N PRO A 675 -24.39 -11.95 37.66
CA PRO A 675 -24.18 -10.53 37.98
C PRO A 675 -25.50 -9.84 38.37
N PRO A 676 -25.46 -8.82 39.25
CA PRO A 676 -26.65 -8.06 39.66
C PRO A 676 -27.09 -7.03 38.61
N SER A 677 -28.41 -6.87 38.45
CA SER A 677 -29.03 -5.81 37.65
C SER A 677 -29.00 -4.44 38.38
N PRO A 678 -29.03 -3.30 37.66
CA PRO A 678 -29.05 -1.97 38.25
C PRO A 678 -30.43 -1.58 38.81
N ASP A 679 -30.46 -0.92 39.97
CA ASP A 679 -31.65 -0.35 40.61
C ASP A 679 -31.76 1.17 40.29
N PRO A 680 -32.83 1.63 39.61
CA PRO A 680 -32.90 2.98 39.04
C PRO A 680 -33.46 4.06 40.00
N THR A 681 -32.90 4.22 41.21
CA THR A 681 -33.35 5.31 42.11
C THR A 681 -32.29 5.96 43.02
N GLN A 682 -31.40 6.82 42.47
CA GLN A 682 -30.81 7.94 43.24
C GLN A 682 -30.61 9.21 42.39
N THR A 683 -31.35 10.27 42.72
CA THR A 683 -31.12 11.63 42.23
C THR A 683 -30.14 12.36 43.14
N VAL A 684 -28.95 12.69 42.64
CA VAL A 684 -27.97 13.54 43.35
C VAL A 684 -28.01 14.94 42.76
N THR A 685 -28.24 15.94 43.61
CA THR A 685 -28.38 17.35 43.22
C THR A 685 -27.04 18.03 42.98
N ALA A 686 -26.91 18.70 41.83
CA ALA A 686 -25.76 19.55 41.53
C ALA A 686 -25.71 20.75 42.49
N ARG A 687 -24.57 20.93 43.18
CA ARG A 687 -24.36 22.02 44.13
C ARG A 687 -23.39 23.03 43.53
N GLN A 688 -23.90 24.21 43.14
CA GLN A 688 -23.05 25.35 42.80
C GLN A 688 -22.21 25.75 44.00
N ASN A 689 -20.97 26.19 43.74
CA ASN A 689 -20.23 27.05 44.66
C ASN A 689 -19.27 27.92 43.83
N GLY A 690 -19.35 29.24 44.01
CA GLY A 690 -18.48 30.20 43.35
C GLY A 690 -17.78 31.08 44.39
N GLY A 691 -16.60 31.59 44.04
CA GLY A 691 -15.79 32.48 44.87
C GLY A 691 -14.29 32.23 44.65
N GLY A 692 -13.43 33.24 44.46
CA GLY A 692 -13.69 34.66 44.23
C GLY A 692 -12.81 35.57 45.08
N GLY A 693 -11.92 36.33 44.43
CA GLY A 693 -11.02 37.31 45.05
C GLY A 693 -9.76 36.70 45.68
N GLY A 694 -8.64 37.41 45.74
CA GLY A 694 -8.37 38.75 45.21
C GLY A 694 -6.93 39.20 45.50
N GLY A 695 -6.51 40.31 44.89
CA GLY A 695 -5.16 40.86 44.97
C GLY A 695 -4.92 41.88 43.86
#